data_AF-A0A964KBR2-F1
#
_entry.id   AF-A0A964KBR2-F1
#
_cell.length_a   1.000
_cell.length_b   1.000
_cell.length_c   1.000
_cell.angle_alpha   90.00
_cell.angle_beta   90.00
_cell.angle_gamma   90.00
#
_symmetry.space_group_name_H-M   'P 1'
#
loop_
_entity.id
_entity.type
_entity.pdbx_description
1 polymer ?
#
loop_
_entity_poly.entity_id
_entity_poly.type
_entity_poly.pdbx_seq_one_letter_code
_entity_poly.pdbx_strand_id
1 'polypeptide(L)'
;MTPQAVTILQKRYMKKDGTGKVVETVDGLFHRVANNLAEAEVFYNPAADQAAWAEEFYQVMVNLQFLPNSPAIANAGRELQQLSACFVLPVEDSLDRIFESVKNAALIHQTGGGTGFSFGRLRPTNDIVASTGQVASGPVSFMKVFDAATDAIKQGGMRRGANMGILPVDHPDILEFITCKADMVSITNFNISVTVTEEFMQAVEAGTDYDLYNPRNKQVAGRLNAREVFQKMVDNAWKNGDPGLVFIDRVNASHPCPHISPVESTNPCGEQPLMPYESCNLGSINLSKFLLPGRWSDDPETRIDWPKLGKVVKIATRFLDNVIEMNEYIVPEIEIITKAARKIGLGVMGWSDMLLQLGVPYSSEEGARLGERVMAYIENKSNETSLELAQERGVFPAWKGSIYDRAGGPRYRNSTRTTIAPTGTISLMAGASSGVEPVFALCFQHHGLEGAIKERFVNPIFEQVARERGFYSDEIMDEVAAHGSCQGVDGVPADVQRVFVTAHDITPEWHVRMQAAFQRHTDNAVSKTINFPSWATNDDVKNAYLLAYSEGCKGITIYRDSSRAGQVLTAGTGSEVKAAGEVSRPGGSIAHIHEAVAARPAVLNSKTIKQQSPFGNLYVTVSEIDSGEPFEVFATIGKAGSDVQAMTEATCRVISQLLRMDSTLSRRERLMLVIEQFEGIGGYATAGFGSERVRSIPDAVAKALRRYMGDVTELQAAMQGSGAMPVADAKALPMMDAPKAAVMAEYRHAVGAICPDCGQATVYMAEGCMTCQECGWSQC
;
A
#
# COMPACT_ATOMS: atom_id res chain seq x y z
N MET A 1 -12.43 -26.31 -7.01
CA MET A 1 -12.21 -24.86 -6.79
C MET A 1 -13.53 -24.11 -6.89
N THR A 2 -13.65 -22.94 -6.26
CA THR A 2 -14.85 -22.08 -6.39
C THR A 2 -14.84 -21.32 -7.73
N PRO A 3 -16.00 -20.88 -8.26
CA PRO A 3 -16.05 -20.06 -9.48
C PRO A 3 -15.24 -18.75 -9.40
N GLN A 4 -15.21 -18.15 -8.21
CA GLN A 4 -14.42 -16.94 -7.92
C GLN A 4 -12.91 -17.23 -8.04
N ALA A 5 -12.43 -18.35 -7.48
CA ALA A 5 -11.04 -18.77 -7.61
C ALA A 5 -10.64 -18.96 -9.08
N VAL A 6 -11.49 -19.61 -9.89
CA VAL A 6 -11.25 -19.79 -11.33
C VAL A 6 -11.16 -18.44 -12.05
N THR A 7 -12.03 -17.50 -11.72
CA THR A 7 -12.02 -16.14 -12.28
C THR A 7 -10.71 -15.41 -11.97
N ILE A 8 -10.22 -15.54 -10.73
CA ILE A 8 -8.93 -14.96 -10.31
C ILE A 8 -7.78 -15.56 -11.13
N LEU A 9 -7.74 -16.88 -11.28
CA LEU A 9 -6.73 -17.58 -12.06
C LEU A 9 -6.72 -17.14 -13.52
N GLN A 10 -7.89 -17.09 -14.17
CA GLN A 10 -8.02 -16.65 -15.56
C GLN A 10 -7.57 -15.19 -15.77
N LYS A 11 -7.94 -14.30 -14.84
CA LYS A 11 -7.61 -12.88 -14.96
C LYS A 11 -6.11 -12.61 -14.78
N ARG A 12 -5.47 -13.29 -13.82
CA ARG A 12 -4.13 -12.91 -13.34
C ARG A 12 -3.03 -13.95 -13.55
N TYR A 13 -3.33 -15.25 -13.54
CA TYR A 13 -2.31 -16.29 -13.41
C TYR A 13 -2.18 -17.21 -14.62
N MET A 14 -3.24 -17.45 -15.37
CA MET A 14 -3.21 -18.33 -16.55
C MET A 14 -2.52 -17.68 -17.74
N LYS A 15 -1.83 -18.47 -18.56
CA LYS A 15 -1.19 -17.98 -19.80
C LYS A 15 -2.25 -17.40 -20.73
N LYS A 16 -1.88 -16.29 -21.36
CA LYS A 16 -2.66 -15.63 -22.41
C LYS A 16 -1.85 -15.58 -23.69
N ASP A 17 -2.51 -15.70 -24.83
CA ASP A 17 -1.86 -15.48 -26.13
C ASP A 17 -1.65 -13.97 -26.41
N GLY A 18 -1.07 -13.65 -27.57
CA GLY A 18 -0.83 -12.26 -27.99
C GLY A 18 -2.10 -11.43 -28.21
N THR A 19 -3.29 -12.05 -28.19
CA THR A 19 -4.59 -11.36 -28.25
C THR A 19 -5.21 -11.14 -26.87
N GLY A 20 -4.56 -11.63 -25.81
CA GLY A 20 -5.04 -11.55 -24.43
C GLY A 20 -6.04 -12.66 -24.05
N LYS A 21 -6.28 -13.64 -24.92
CA LYS A 21 -7.16 -14.77 -24.63
C LYS A 21 -6.45 -15.82 -23.78
N VAL A 22 -7.14 -16.33 -22.75
CA VAL A 22 -6.61 -17.39 -21.89
C VAL A 22 -6.45 -18.69 -22.69
N VAL A 23 -5.25 -19.27 -22.66
CA VAL A 23 -4.88 -20.51 -23.38
C VAL A 23 -4.45 -21.66 -22.45
N GLU A 24 -4.45 -21.42 -21.14
CA GLU A 24 -4.04 -22.39 -20.12
C GLU A 24 -5.24 -22.78 -19.25
N THR A 25 -5.38 -24.07 -18.95
CA THR A 25 -6.39 -24.59 -18.02
C THR A 25 -5.88 -24.54 -16.58
N VAL A 26 -6.75 -24.78 -15.59
CA VAL A 26 -6.32 -24.87 -14.17
C VAL A 26 -5.28 -25.97 -13.98
N ASP A 27 -5.57 -27.18 -14.49
CA ASP A 27 -4.63 -28.30 -14.49
C ASP A 27 -3.33 -27.95 -15.21
N GLY A 28 -3.41 -27.31 -16.39
CA GLY A 28 -2.24 -26.90 -17.15
C GLY A 28 -1.34 -25.91 -16.39
N LEU A 29 -1.95 -24.98 -15.65
CA LEU A 29 -1.23 -24.05 -14.78
C LEU A 29 -0.48 -24.78 -13.66
N PHE A 30 -1.12 -25.73 -12.97
CA PHE A 30 -0.45 -26.46 -11.88
C PHE A 30 0.61 -27.43 -12.39
N HIS A 31 0.38 -28.11 -13.53
CA HIS A 31 1.41 -28.91 -14.17
C HIS A 31 2.60 -28.06 -14.60
N ARG A 32 2.39 -26.86 -15.16
CA ARG A 32 3.48 -25.94 -15.49
C ARG A 32 4.35 -25.62 -14.28
N VAL A 33 3.72 -25.22 -13.17
CA VAL A 33 4.43 -24.86 -11.94
C VAL A 33 5.18 -26.08 -11.38
N ALA A 34 4.51 -27.22 -11.31
CA ALA A 34 5.09 -28.45 -10.76
C ALA A 34 6.27 -28.99 -11.60
N ASN A 35 6.10 -29.08 -12.92
CA ASN A 35 7.13 -29.56 -13.83
C ASN A 35 8.36 -28.66 -13.79
N ASN A 36 8.17 -27.34 -13.86
CA ASN A 36 9.27 -26.38 -13.80
C ASN A 36 10.06 -26.49 -12.49
N LEU A 37 9.38 -26.61 -11.34
CA LEU A 37 10.06 -26.71 -10.06
C LEU A 37 10.72 -28.07 -9.82
N ALA A 38 10.24 -29.13 -10.46
CA ALA A 38 10.90 -30.43 -10.40
C ALA A 38 12.21 -30.46 -11.20
N GLU A 39 12.44 -29.54 -12.15
CA GLU A 39 13.72 -29.43 -12.88
C GLU A 39 14.91 -29.18 -11.94
N ALA A 40 14.70 -28.53 -10.78
CA ALA A 40 15.76 -28.33 -9.80
C ALA A 40 16.34 -29.64 -9.23
N GLU A 41 15.58 -30.74 -9.27
CA GLU A 41 16.01 -32.03 -8.72
C GLU A 41 17.25 -32.57 -9.45
N VAL A 42 17.33 -32.38 -10.77
CA VAL A 42 18.44 -32.89 -11.58
C VAL A 42 19.73 -32.08 -11.41
N PHE A 43 19.66 -30.87 -10.84
CA PHE A 43 20.85 -30.08 -10.50
C PHE A 43 21.65 -30.68 -9.35
N TYR A 44 20.99 -31.40 -8.44
CA TYR A 44 21.64 -32.05 -7.30
C TYR A 44 21.91 -33.53 -7.55
N ASN A 45 21.00 -34.21 -8.24
CA ASN A 45 21.15 -35.60 -8.61
C ASN A 45 20.66 -35.81 -10.05
N PRO A 46 21.57 -35.98 -11.03
CA PRO A 46 21.19 -36.22 -12.42
C PRO A 46 20.32 -37.47 -12.65
N ALA A 47 20.28 -38.40 -11.69
CA ALA A 47 19.43 -39.58 -11.70
C ALA A 47 18.13 -39.41 -10.89
N ALA A 48 17.81 -38.19 -10.44
CA ALA A 48 16.58 -37.92 -9.71
C ALA A 48 15.34 -38.18 -10.60
N ASP A 49 14.31 -38.77 -10.00
CA ASP A 49 13.02 -38.96 -10.66
C ASP A 49 12.24 -37.64 -10.67
N GLN A 50 12.55 -36.79 -11.66
CA GLN A 50 11.89 -35.51 -11.86
C GLN A 50 10.36 -35.67 -12.02
N ALA A 51 9.92 -36.73 -12.69
CA ALA A 51 8.49 -36.96 -12.93
C ALA A 51 7.75 -37.28 -11.63
N ALA A 52 8.35 -38.07 -10.74
CA ALA A 52 7.77 -38.36 -9.43
C ALA A 52 7.65 -37.10 -8.56
N TRP A 53 8.67 -36.23 -8.54
CA TRP A 53 8.59 -34.97 -7.79
C TRP A 53 7.58 -33.98 -8.40
N ALA A 54 7.53 -33.87 -9.72
CA ALA A 54 6.52 -33.08 -10.41
C ALA A 54 5.11 -33.55 -10.05
N GLU A 55 4.88 -34.87 -9.98
CA GLU A 55 3.59 -35.42 -9.57
C GLU A 55 3.25 -35.09 -8.11
N GLU A 56 4.18 -35.26 -7.16
CA GLU A 56 3.92 -34.89 -5.75
C GLU A 56 3.63 -33.39 -5.59
N PHE A 57 4.36 -32.50 -6.31
CA PHE A 57 4.09 -31.06 -6.31
C PHE A 57 2.73 -30.73 -6.93
N TYR A 58 2.40 -31.37 -8.04
CA TYR A 58 1.10 -31.22 -8.69
C TYR A 58 -0.04 -31.63 -7.76
N GLN A 59 0.08 -32.80 -7.11
CA GLN A 59 -0.94 -33.35 -6.24
C GLN A 59 -1.24 -32.44 -5.04
N VAL A 60 -0.24 -31.89 -4.35
CA VAL A 60 -0.50 -31.01 -3.21
C VAL A 60 -1.16 -29.68 -3.63
N MET A 61 -0.86 -29.18 -4.84
CA MET A 61 -1.47 -27.96 -5.38
C MET A 61 -2.90 -28.18 -5.89
N VAL A 62 -3.14 -29.21 -6.70
CA VAL A 62 -4.48 -29.48 -7.28
C VAL A 62 -5.49 -29.87 -6.20
N ASN A 63 -5.03 -30.54 -5.12
CA ASN A 63 -5.84 -30.84 -3.95
C ASN A 63 -6.00 -29.65 -2.98
N LEU A 64 -5.42 -28.49 -3.30
CA LEU A 64 -5.46 -27.25 -2.51
C LEU A 64 -4.95 -27.44 -1.08
N GLN A 65 -4.02 -28.38 -0.88
CA GLN A 65 -3.38 -28.66 0.40
C GLN A 65 -2.23 -27.69 0.66
N PHE A 66 -1.55 -27.26 -0.41
CA PHE A 66 -0.48 -26.28 -0.39
C PHE A 66 -0.54 -25.41 -1.64
N LEU A 67 -0.31 -24.12 -1.51
CA LEU A 67 -0.09 -23.22 -2.65
C LEU A 67 1.14 -22.33 -2.39
N PRO A 68 2.03 -22.14 -3.39
CA PRO A 68 3.13 -21.20 -3.28
C PRO A 68 2.63 -19.76 -3.44
N ASN A 69 3.48 -18.78 -3.13
CA ASN A 69 3.14 -17.37 -3.30
C ASN A 69 2.75 -17.02 -4.76
N SER A 70 2.01 -15.92 -4.93
CA SER A 70 1.52 -15.46 -6.23
C SER A 70 2.59 -15.38 -7.34
N PRO A 71 3.80 -14.82 -7.13
CA PRO A 71 4.84 -14.80 -8.18
C PRO A 71 5.22 -16.19 -8.70
N ALA A 72 5.43 -17.18 -7.83
CA ALA A 72 5.72 -18.56 -8.24
C ALA A 72 4.61 -19.17 -9.11
N ILE A 73 3.33 -18.97 -8.78
CA ILE A 73 2.20 -19.46 -9.59
C ILE A 73 2.19 -18.78 -10.98
N ALA A 74 2.43 -17.47 -10.99
CA ALA A 74 2.34 -16.65 -12.19
C ALA A 74 3.52 -16.87 -13.14
N ASN A 75 4.74 -17.04 -12.62
CA ASN A 75 5.97 -16.89 -13.38
C ASN A 75 6.72 -18.19 -13.63
N ALA A 76 6.50 -19.26 -12.86
CA ALA A 76 7.19 -20.54 -13.08
C ALA A 76 6.94 -21.08 -14.50
N GLY A 77 8.01 -21.41 -15.23
CA GLY A 77 7.95 -21.87 -16.62
C GLY A 77 7.53 -20.77 -17.62
N ARG A 78 7.90 -19.51 -17.32
CA ARG A 78 7.72 -18.33 -18.18
C ARG A 78 8.98 -17.48 -18.21
N GLU A 79 9.07 -16.60 -19.19
CA GLU A 79 10.26 -15.76 -19.45
C GLU A 79 10.76 -14.97 -18.24
N LEU A 80 9.89 -14.40 -17.41
CA LEU A 80 10.35 -13.60 -16.26
C LEU A 80 10.93 -14.45 -15.13
N GLN A 81 10.43 -15.68 -14.95
CA GLN A 81 10.90 -16.70 -13.99
C GLN A 81 11.22 -16.22 -12.54
N GLN A 82 10.71 -15.04 -12.13
CA GLN A 82 10.87 -14.48 -10.80
C GLN A 82 9.80 -15.10 -9.88
N LEU A 83 10.20 -15.97 -8.95
CA LEU A 83 9.32 -16.80 -8.12
C LEU A 83 9.16 -16.36 -6.65
N SER A 84 10.10 -15.62 -6.08
CA SER A 84 10.01 -14.99 -4.74
C SER A 84 8.99 -13.86 -4.65
N ALA A 85 8.40 -13.62 -3.48
CA ALA A 85 7.45 -12.52 -3.27
C ALA A 85 8.00 -11.36 -2.45
N CYS A 86 9.05 -11.60 -1.66
CA CYS A 86 9.51 -10.69 -0.62
C CYS A 86 10.98 -10.34 -0.83
N PHE A 87 11.29 -9.05 -0.73
CA PHE A 87 12.63 -8.51 -0.92
C PHE A 87 12.89 -7.40 0.10
N VAL A 88 14.13 -7.25 0.55
CA VAL A 88 14.61 -6.05 1.26
C VAL A 88 15.80 -5.46 0.53
N LEU A 89 15.78 -4.15 0.30
CA LEU A 89 16.87 -3.40 -0.34
C LEU A 89 17.44 -2.36 0.63
N PRO A 90 18.77 -2.20 0.71
CA PRO A 90 19.35 -1.14 1.52
C PRO A 90 19.10 0.24 0.89
N VAL A 91 19.10 1.29 1.70
CA VAL A 91 19.10 2.67 1.22
C VAL A 91 20.33 3.36 1.77
N GLU A 92 21.43 3.32 1.02
CA GLU A 92 22.71 3.90 1.46
C GLU A 92 22.69 5.42 1.40
N ASP A 93 23.51 6.08 2.22
CA ASP A 93 23.57 7.53 2.36
C ASP A 93 24.35 8.25 1.23
N SER A 94 23.97 7.97 -0.03
CA SER A 94 24.44 8.70 -1.21
C SER A 94 23.39 8.71 -2.32
N LEU A 95 23.32 9.79 -3.11
CA LEU A 95 22.32 9.92 -4.18
C LEU A 95 22.37 8.75 -5.17
N ASP A 96 23.57 8.38 -5.64
CA ASP A 96 23.73 7.29 -6.61
C ASP A 96 23.16 5.97 -6.07
N ARG A 97 23.40 5.67 -4.79
CA ARG A 97 22.92 4.43 -4.17
C ARG A 97 21.44 4.48 -3.83
N ILE A 98 20.92 5.65 -3.43
CA ILE A 98 19.48 5.85 -3.23
C ILE A 98 18.73 5.54 -4.53
N PHE A 99 19.15 6.12 -5.65
CA PHE A 99 18.50 5.90 -6.94
C PHE A 99 18.74 4.51 -7.51
N GLU A 100 19.86 3.84 -7.20
CA GLU A 100 20.05 2.43 -7.52
C GLU A 100 19.01 1.56 -6.78
N SER A 101 18.70 1.86 -5.51
CA SER A 101 17.65 1.15 -4.78
C SER A 101 16.25 1.44 -5.34
N VAL A 102 15.97 2.66 -5.80
CA VAL A 102 14.72 2.99 -6.52
C VAL A 102 14.60 2.16 -7.81
N LYS A 103 15.68 2.08 -8.60
CA LYS A 103 15.73 1.28 -9.84
C LYS A 103 15.52 -0.20 -9.55
N ASN A 104 16.21 -0.76 -8.56
CA ASN A 104 16.07 -2.17 -8.19
C ASN A 104 14.66 -2.48 -7.69
N ALA A 105 14.07 -1.59 -6.90
CA ALA A 105 12.68 -1.72 -6.48
C ALA A 105 11.73 -1.75 -7.68
N ALA A 106 11.96 -0.89 -8.67
CA ALA A 106 11.12 -0.83 -9.86
C ALA A 106 11.13 -2.14 -10.66
N LEU A 107 12.31 -2.74 -10.83
CA LEU A 107 12.50 -4.02 -11.51
C LEU A 107 11.82 -5.18 -10.75
N ILE A 108 11.90 -5.17 -9.41
CA ILE A 108 11.23 -6.15 -8.56
C ILE A 108 9.69 -6.01 -8.64
N HIS A 109 9.17 -4.78 -8.62
CA HIS A 109 7.73 -4.54 -8.71
C HIS A 109 7.15 -4.96 -10.06
N GLN A 110 7.91 -4.78 -11.16
CA GLN A 110 7.51 -5.20 -12.50
C GLN A 110 7.15 -6.70 -12.55
N THR A 111 7.86 -7.53 -11.78
CA THR A 111 7.64 -8.98 -11.72
C THR A 111 6.69 -9.43 -10.62
N GLY A 112 6.17 -8.49 -9.81
CA GLY A 112 5.18 -8.75 -8.77
C GLY A 112 5.77 -8.99 -7.37
N GLY A 113 7.06 -8.71 -7.16
CA GLY A 113 7.68 -8.69 -5.85
C GLY A 113 7.28 -7.47 -5.03
N GLY A 114 7.29 -7.60 -3.69
CA GLY A 114 7.15 -6.50 -2.74
C GLY A 114 8.49 -6.18 -2.07
N THR A 115 8.76 -4.90 -1.80
CA THR A 115 10.08 -4.46 -1.32
C THR A 115 10.01 -3.77 0.04
N GLY A 116 10.92 -4.13 0.93
CA GLY A 116 11.18 -3.40 2.17
C GLY A 116 12.44 -2.56 2.10
N PHE A 117 12.44 -1.46 2.85
CA PHE A 117 13.55 -0.53 2.93
C PHE A 117 13.78 -0.14 4.39
N SER A 118 15.04 -0.14 4.81
CA SER A 118 15.47 0.60 6.00
C SER A 118 16.00 1.94 5.56
N PHE A 119 15.37 3.03 6.01
CA PHE A 119 15.84 4.39 5.79
C PHE A 119 16.79 4.87 6.90
N GLY A 120 17.12 4.00 7.87
CA GLY A 120 17.93 4.34 9.04
C GLY A 120 19.40 4.64 8.76
N ARG A 121 19.89 4.38 7.54
CA ARG A 121 21.27 4.72 7.12
C ARG A 121 21.38 6.16 6.62
N LEU A 122 20.28 6.75 6.16
CA LEU A 122 20.29 8.10 5.60
C LEU A 122 20.55 9.13 6.69
N ARG A 123 21.40 10.12 6.40
CA ARG A 123 21.63 11.24 7.32
C ARG A 123 20.34 12.03 7.56
N PRO A 124 20.18 12.66 8.74
CA PRO A 124 18.95 13.34 9.07
C PRO A 124 18.79 14.66 8.31
N THR A 125 17.58 15.20 8.33
CA THR A 125 17.27 16.54 7.82
C THR A 125 18.22 17.56 8.45
N ASN A 126 18.70 18.50 7.65
CA ASN A 126 19.67 19.54 8.04
C ASN A 126 21.10 19.06 8.35
N ASP A 127 21.46 17.77 8.16
CA ASP A 127 22.87 17.36 8.22
C ASP A 127 23.66 17.86 7.00
N ILE A 128 24.98 17.93 7.14
CA ILE A 128 25.90 18.49 6.15
C ILE A 128 25.99 17.57 4.92
N VAL A 129 25.89 18.16 3.73
CA VAL A 129 26.21 17.51 2.45
C VAL A 129 27.55 18.05 1.95
N ALA A 130 28.63 17.33 2.26
CA ALA A 130 30.01 17.80 2.03
C ALA A 130 30.32 18.17 0.57
N SER A 131 29.68 17.52 -0.41
CA SER A 131 29.90 17.79 -1.84
C SER A 131 29.30 19.11 -2.33
N THR A 132 28.24 19.60 -1.70
CA THR A 132 27.51 20.82 -2.12
C THR A 132 27.60 21.94 -1.10
N GLY A 133 28.03 21.65 0.13
CA GLY A 133 27.99 22.60 1.26
C GLY A 133 26.58 22.93 1.74
N GLN A 134 25.56 22.25 1.20
CA GLN A 134 24.15 22.43 1.54
C GLN A 134 23.70 21.44 2.62
N VAL A 135 22.44 21.57 3.02
CA VAL A 135 21.79 20.71 4.01
C VAL A 135 21.04 19.53 3.37
N ALA A 136 20.99 18.40 4.08
CA ALA A 136 20.29 17.20 3.66
C ALA A 136 18.76 17.32 3.84
N SER A 137 18.00 16.65 2.98
CA SER A 137 16.53 16.62 3.01
C SER A 137 15.92 15.58 3.95
N GLY A 138 16.74 14.69 4.53
CA GLY A 138 16.29 13.62 5.42
C GLY A 138 15.59 12.43 4.73
N PRO A 139 15.30 11.36 5.49
CA PRO A 139 14.77 10.10 4.96
C PRO A 139 13.34 10.23 4.45
N VAL A 140 12.48 11.01 5.12
CA VAL A 140 11.06 11.16 4.74
C VAL A 140 10.91 11.83 3.36
N SER A 141 11.82 12.74 2.99
CA SER A 141 11.85 13.34 1.66
C SER A 141 12.13 12.29 0.58
N PHE A 142 13.14 11.43 0.79
CA PHE A 142 13.45 10.36 -0.17
C PHE A 142 12.36 9.28 -0.23
N MET A 143 11.66 8.99 0.87
CA MET A 143 10.49 8.09 0.84
C MET A 143 9.43 8.52 -0.19
N LYS A 144 9.21 9.83 -0.35
CA LYS A 144 8.28 10.36 -1.37
C LYS A 144 8.73 10.05 -2.80
N VAL A 145 10.04 9.99 -3.05
CA VAL A 145 10.60 9.59 -4.36
C VAL A 145 10.28 8.12 -4.64
N PHE A 146 10.50 7.23 -3.66
CA PHE A 146 10.14 5.82 -3.78
C PHE A 146 8.63 5.62 -3.97
N ASP A 147 7.80 6.41 -3.26
CA ASP A 147 6.34 6.35 -3.35
C ASP A 147 5.87 6.72 -4.76
N ALA A 148 6.38 7.83 -5.31
CA ALA A 148 6.08 8.28 -6.68
C ALA A 148 6.57 7.30 -7.75
N ALA A 149 7.77 6.72 -7.58
CA ALA A 149 8.27 5.69 -8.48
C ALA A 149 7.35 4.45 -8.50
N THR A 150 6.90 4.02 -7.32
CA THR A 150 5.96 2.89 -7.18
C THR A 150 4.61 3.19 -7.82
N ASP A 151 4.14 4.43 -7.74
CA ASP A 151 2.90 4.88 -8.39
C ASP A 151 2.98 4.77 -9.92
N ALA A 152 4.10 5.19 -10.51
CA ALA A 152 4.31 5.15 -11.96
C ALA A 152 4.31 3.72 -12.55
N ILE A 153 4.80 2.72 -11.80
CA ILE A 153 4.95 1.33 -12.27
C ILE A 153 3.60 0.58 -12.30
N LYS A 154 2.54 1.13 -11.69
CA LYS A 154 1.20 0.54 -11.65
C LYS A 154 0.61 0.21 -13.03
N GLN A 155 1.12 0.81 -14.10
CA GLN A 155 0.57 0.69 -15.46
C GLN A 155 1.03 -0.55 -16.25
N GLY A 156 1.87 -1.45 -15.70
CA GLY A 156 2.38 -2.62 -16.44
C GLY A 156 2.53 -3.95 -15.68
N GLY A 157 2.41 -3.97 -14.34
CA GLY A 157 2.63 -5.18 -13.52
C GLY A 157 1.36 -6.02 -13.27
N MET A 158 1.53 -7.32 -12.99
CA MET A 158 0.44 -8.24 -12.60
C MET A 158 -0.29 -7.80 -11.31
N ARG A 159 0.40 -7.05 -10.45
CA ARG A 159 -0.11 -6.49 -9.19
C ARG A 159 0.48 -5.11 -8.92
N ARG A 160 -0.21 -4.31 -8.10
CA ARG A 160 0.29 -3.04 -7.57
C ARG A 160 1.56 -3.30 -6.72
N GLY A 161 2.61 -2.53 -6.96
CA GLY A 161 3.81 -2.51 -6.12
C GLY A 161 3.46 -2.10 -4.68
N ALA A 162 4.15 -2.68 -3.71
CA ALA A 162 3.92 -2.42 -2.29
C ALA A 162 5.27 -2.31 -1.58
N ASN A 163 5.39 -1.31 -0.70
CA ASN A 163 6.62 -1.04 0.03
C ASN A 163 6.43 -1.15 1.55
N MET A 164 7.49 -1.57 2.23
CA MET A 164 7.70 -1.32 3.67
C MET A 164 8.77 -0.25 3.83
N GLY A 165 8.49 0.76 4.66
CA GLY A 165 9.45 1.78 5.06
C GLY A 165 9.69 1.67 6.55
N ILE A 166 10.94 1.47 6.95
CA ILE A 166 11.33 1.34 8.36
C ILE A 166 12.34 2.41 8.73
N LEU A 167 12.15 2.99 9.92
CA LEU A 167 13.12 3.89 10.54
C LEU A 167 13.37 3.46 12.00
N PRO A 168 14.65 3.38 12.43
CA PRO A 168 15.02 3.17 13.83
C PRO A 168 14.48 4.26 14.75
N VAL A 169 14.04 3.86 15.94
CA VAL A 169 13.46 4.77 16.95
C VAL A 169 14.46 5.82 17.44
N ASP A 170 15.76 5.54 17.34
CA ASP A 170 16.89 6.41 17.70
C ASP A 170 17.38 7.28 16.54
N HIS A 171 16.68 7.30 15.41
CA HIS A 171 16.99 8.21 14.31
C HIS A 171 16.53 9.65 14.64
N PRO A 172 17.30 10.72 14.33
CA PRO A 172 16.94 12.10 14.64
C PRO A 172 15.60 12.56 14.05
N ASP A 173 15.23 12.04 12.86
CA ASP A 173 13.97 12.35 12.19
C ASP A 173 12.79 11.42 12.58
N ILE A 174 12.90 10.66 13.67
CA ILE A 174 11.86 9.69 14.07
C ILE A 174 10.49 10.35 14.27
N LEU A 175 10.44 11.56 14.82
CA LEU A 175 9.19 12.26 15.05
C LEU A 175 8.50 12.64 13.73
N GLU A 176 9.28 13.06 12.72
CA GLU A 176 8.75 13.37 11.38
C GLU A 176 8.19 12.10 10.74
N PHE A 177 8.97 11.01 10.79
CA PHE A 177 8.60 9.71 10.24
C PHE A 177 7.29 9.16 10.84
N ILE A 178 7.12 9.21 12.17
CA ILE A 178 5.88 8.73 12.83
C ILE A 178 4.63 9.45 12.29
N THR A 179 4.75 10.72 11.88
CA THR A 179 3.63 11.52 11.36
C THR A 179 3.61 11.67 9.84
N CYS A 180 4.50 11.01 9.10
CA CYS A 180 4.66 11.27 7.66
C CYS A 180 3.43 10.87 6.82
N LYS A 181 2.54 10.05 7.39
CA LYS A 181 1.25 9.64 6.80
C LYS A 181 0.03 10.31 7.45
N ALA A 182 0.22 11.34 8.27
CA ALA A 182 -0.88 11.98 8.99
C ALA A 182 -1.88 12.72 8.07
N ASP A 183 -1.44 13.12 6.87
CA ASP A 183 -2.26 13.77 5.85
C ASP A 183 -3.03 12.79 4.94
N MET A 184 -2.74 11.48 5.05
CA MET A 184 -3.36 10.39 4.28
C MET A 184 -3.17 10.45 2.75
N VAL A 185 -2.37 11.37 2.21
CA VAL A 185 -2.25 11.61 0.77
C VAL A 185 -0.81 11.55 0.28
N SER A 186 0.17 11.98 1.09
CA SER A 186 1.55 12.14 0.60
C SER A 186 2.32 10.83 0.38
N ILE A 187 1.99 9.78 1.14
CA ILE A 187 2.69 8.48 1.10
C ILE A 187 1.62 7.38 1.15
N THR A 188 1.32 6.77 0.00
CA THR A 188 0.17 5.84 -0.15
C THR A 188 0.56 4.43 -0.59
N ASN A 189 1.81 4.23 -1.02
CA ASN A 189 2.34 2.95 -1.48
C ASN A 189 3.27 2.28 -0.45
N PHE A 190 3.44 2.90 0.72
CA PHE A 190 4.18 2.36 1.87
C PHE A 190 3.26 1.95 3.01
N ASN A 191 3.51 0.78 3.58
CA ASN A 191 3.32 0.56 5.01
C ASN A 191 4.56 1.11 5.73
N ILE A 192 4.38 1.69 6.93
CA ILE A 192 5.52 2.17 7.71
C ILE A 192 5.59 1.50 9.08
N SER A 193 6.79 1.26 9.56
CA SER A 193 7.00 0.72 10.90
C SER A 193 8.23 1.32 11.56
N VAL A 194 8.21 1.41 12.88
CA VAL A 194 9.35 1.84 13.68
C VAL A 194 10.05 0.61 14.24
N THR A 195 11.36 0.52 14.07
CA THR A 195 12.16 -0.49 14.78
C THR A 195 12.45 0.01 16.19
N VAL A 196 12.01 -0.75 17.18
CA VAL A 196 12.21 -0.47 18.61
C VAL A 196 13.14 -1.52 19.23
N THR A 197 14.04 -1.06 20.08
CA THR A 197 14.99 -1.90 20.84
C THR A 197 14.41 -2.28 22.20
N GLU A 198 14.97 -3.31 22.83
CA GLU A 198 14.67 -3.68 24.22
C GLU A 198 14.98 -2.50 25.16
N GLU A 199 16.07 -1.77 24.91
CA GLU A 199 16.45 -0.57 25.66
C GLU A 199 15.38 0.53 25.56
N PHE A 200 14.86 0.80 24.35
CA PHE A 200 13.79 1.79 24.17
C PHE A 200 12.52 1.36 24.92
N MET A 201 12.12 0.08 24.84
CA MET A 201 10.93 -0.41 25.53
C MET A 201 11.08 -0.33 27.06
N GLN A 202 12.26 -0.64 27.60
CA GLN A 202 12.57 -0.42 29.02
C GLN A 202 12.50 1.06 29.40
N ALA A 203 12.98 1.97 28.54
CA ALA A 203 12.87 3.41 28.76
C ALA A 203 11.41 3.89 28.72
N VAL A 204 10.54 3.31 27.88
CA VAL A 204 9.09 3.58 27.88
C VAL A 204 8.48 3.18 29.23
N GLU A 205 8.79 1.99 29.73
CA GLU A 205 8.30 1.53 31.04
C GLU A 205 8.80 2.44 32.17
N ALA A 206 10.09 2.80 32.16
CA ALA A 206 10.70 3.66 33.18
C ALA A 206 10.30 5.14 33.07
N GLY A 207 9.85 5.60 31.89
CA GLY A 207 9.58 7.01 31.62
C GLY A 207 10.83 7.87 31.47
N THR A 208 11.94 7.26 31.04
CA THR A 208 13.24 7.91 30.89
C THR A 208 13.51 8.38 29.46
N ASP A 209 14.51 9.25 29.32
CA ASP A 209 14.98 9.70 28.02
C ASP A 209 15.96 8.71 27.39
N TYR A 210 16.01 8.68 26.06
CA TYR A 210 16.96 7.90 25.27
C TYR A 210 17.67 8.79 24.24
N ASP A 211 18.84 8.35 23.79
CA ASP A 211 19.68 9.10 22.86
C ASP A 211 19.25 8.88 21.40
N LEU A 212 19.35 9.93 20.59
CA LEU A 212 19.23 9.84 19.14
C LEU A 212 20.62 9.87 18.51
N TYR A 213 20.87 9.04 17.50
CA TYR A 213 22.17 8.91 16.86
C TYR A 213 22.13 9.34 15.40
N ASN A 214 23.02 10.25 15.00
CA ASN A 214 23.19 10.52 13.58
C ASN A 214 23.88 9.31 12.91
N PRO A 215 23.25 8.65 11.92
CA PRO A 215 23.76 7.41 11.36
C PRO A 215 25.08 7.56 10.60
N ARG A 216 25.42 8.78 10.14
CA ARG A 216 26.64 9.09 9.38
C ARG A 216 27.89 9.11 10.27
N ASN A 217 27.80 9.73 11.45
CA ASN A 217 28.95 9.92 12.35
C ASN A 217 28.84 9.14 13.67
N LYS A 218 27.71 8.49 13.93
CA LYS A 218 27.40 7.72 15.14
C LYS A 218 27.46 8.53 16.44
N GLN A 219 27.37 9.86 16.34
CA GLN A 219 27.35 10.75 17.50
C GLN A 219 25.92 11.01 17.96
N VAL A 220 25.76 11.27 19.27
CA VAL A 220 24.49 11.70 19.85
C VAL A 220 24.09 13.04 19.22
N ALA A 221 22.91 13.07 18.59
CA ALA A 221 22.35 14.23 17.91
C ALA A 221 21.22 14.90 18.71
N GLY A 222 20.69 14.21 19.74
CA GLY A 222 19.62 14.71 20.60
C GLY A 222 19.19 13.65 21.60
N ARG A 223 18.22 14.00 22.46
CA ARG A 223 17.56 13.07 23.36
C ARG A 223 16.05 13.31 23.32
N LEU A 224 15.26 12.26 23.47
CA LEU A 224 13.80 12.34 23.55
C LEU A 224 13.29 11.51 24.72
N ASN A 225 12.13 11.88 25.26
CA ASN A 225 11.46 11.05 26.25
C ASN A 225 10.81 9.83 25.59
N ALA A 226 11.15 8.62 26.03
CA ALA A 226 10.69 7.40 25.37
C ALA A 226 9.16 7.24 25.42
N ARG A 227 8.49 7.64 26.52
CA ARG A 227 7.03 7.57 26.63
C ARG A 227 6.33 8.51 25.68
N GLU A 228 6.87 9.71 25.47
CA GLU A 228 6.29 10.69 24.54
C GLU A 228 6.37 10.20 23.10
N VAL A 229 7.53 9.65 22.70
CA VAL A 229 7.71 9.06 21.36
C VAL A 229 6.78 7.87 21.16
N PHE A 230 6.70 6.96 22.15
CA PHE A 230 5.80 5.81 22.11
C PHE A 230 4.33 6.23 22.05
N GLN A 231 3.91 7.22 22.82
CA GLN A 231 2.55 7.76 22.75
C GLN A 231 2.25 8.34 21.37
N LYS A 232 3.20 9.04 20.75
CA LYS A 232 3.02 9.58 19.39
C LYS A 232 2.86 8.47 18.34
N MET A 233 3.53 7.33 18.51
CA MET A 233 3.31 6.14 17.67
C MET A 233 1.89 5.59 17.86
N VAL A 234 1.44 5.44 19.11
CA VAL A 234 0.08 4.98 19.45
C VAL A 234 -0.98 5.90 18.83
N ASP A 235 -0.84 7.21 19.01
CA ASP A 235 -1.82 8.19 18.53
C ASP A 235 -1.96 8.17 16.99
N ASN A 236 -0.84 8.03 16.27
CA ASN A 236 -0.87 7.94 14.81
C ASN A 236 -1.45 6.60 14.34
N ALA A 237 -1.03 5.49 14.97
CA ALA A 237 -1.56 4.17 14.63
C ALA A 237 -3.07 4.09 14.88
N TRP A 238 -3.57 4.67 15.98
CA TRP A 238 -5.00 4.78 16.23
C TRP A 238 -5.73 5.62 15.17
N LYS A 239 -5.08 6.70 14.69
CA LYS A 239 -5.65 7.60 13.69
C LYS A 239 -5.69 6.98 12.30
N ASN A 240 -4.65 6.25 11.88
CA ASN A 240 -4.48 5.84 10.48
C ASN A 240 -3.94 4.42 10.25
N GLY A 241 -3.68 3.64 11.30
CA GLY A 241 -3.12 2.28 11.24
C GLY A 241 -1.60 2.20 11.09
N ASP A 242 -0.88 3.33 11.07
CA ASP A 242 0.57 3.43 10.95
C ASP A 242 1.16 4.39 12.00
N PRO A 243 2.40 4.20 12.48
CA PRO A 243 3.29 3.10 12.14
C PRO A 243 3.00 1.84 12.95
N GLY A 244 3.28 0.68 12.35
CA GLY A 244 3.48 -0.56 13.09
C GLY A 244 4.79 -0.54 13.90
N LEU A 245 5.02 -1.57 14.72
CA LEU A 245 6.28 -1.74 15.45
C LEU A 245 7.01 -3.01 14.99
N VAL A 246 8.33 -2.94 14.94
CA VAL A 246 9.22 -4.10 14.74
C VAL A 246 10.18 -4.16 15.93
N PHE A 247 10.13 -5.26 16.70
CA PHE A 247 11.00 -5.49 17.85
C PHE A 247 12.36 -6.02 17.35
N ILE A 248 13.24 -5.10 16.96
CA ILE A 248 14.39 -5.40 16.10
C ILE A 248 15.44 -6.29 16.78
N ASP A 249 15.58 -6.18 18.09
CA ASP A 249 16.50 -7.01 18.87
C ASP A 249 16.04 -8.47 18.89
N ARG A 250 14.73 -8.73 18.94
CA ARG A 250 14.17 -10.10 18.89
C ARG A 250 14.31 -10.72 17.52
N VAL A 251 14.10 -9.91 16.48
CA VAL A 251 14.37 -10.30 15.10
C VAL A 251 15.82 -10.71 14.95
N ASN A 252 16.76 -9.88 15.39
CA ASN A 252 18.19 -10.16 15.24
C ASN A 252 18.71 -11.27 16.18
N ALA A 253 18.14 -11.42 17.39
CA ALA A 253 18.50 -12.50 18.31
C ALA A 253 18.22 -13.90 17.74
N SER A 254 17.20 -14.01 16.88
CA SER A 254 16.83 -15.26 16.20
C SER A 254 17.30 -15.31 14.74
N HIS A 255 17.94 -14.26 14.24
CA HIS A 255 18.44 -14.20 12.86
C HIS A 255 19.61 -15.18 12.68
N PRO A 256 19.54 -16.14 11.75
CA PRO A 256 20.57 -17.17 11.66
C PRO A 256 21.93 -16.71 11.14
N CYS A 257 21.98 -15.66 10.32
CA CYS A 257 23.17 -15.27 9.55
C CYS A 257 23.76 -13.90 9.94
N PRO A 258 23.91 -13.56 11.23
CA PRO A 258 24.31 -12.21 11.65
C PRO A 258 25.73 -11.84 11.21
N HIS A 259 26.56 -12.84 10.87
CA HIS A 259 27.90 -12.66 10.32
C HIS A 259 27.91 -12.12 8.87
N ILE A 260 26.79 -12.19 8.14
CA ILE A 260 26.63 -11.55 6.82
C ILE A 260 26.20 -10.11 7.03
N SER A 261 25.05 -9.91 7.67
CA SER A 261 24.47 -8.60 7.92
C SER A 261 23.39 -8.70 8.99
N PRO A 262 23.18 -7.67 9.84
CA PRO A 262 21.97 -7.60 10.64
C PRO A 262 20.73 -7.45 9.76
N VAL A 263 19.59 -7.86 10.29
CA VAL A 263 18.28 -7.50 9.72
C VAL A 263 17.93 -6.08 10.17
N GLU A 264 17.63 -5.22 9.20
CA GLU A 264 17.30 -3.81 9.43
C GLU A 264 15.87 -3.45 8.98
N SER A 265 15.19 -4.34 8.25
CA SER A 265 13.86 -4.10 7.69
C SER A 265 13.09 -5.41 7.49
N THR A 266 11.84 -5.29 7.07
CA THR A 266 10.97 -6.40 6.67
C THR A 266 10.43 -6.15 5.27
N ASN A 267 9.91 -7.20 4.62
CA ASN A 267 9.06 -7.04 3.44
C ASN A 267 7.76 -6.24 3.76
N PRO A 268 6.94 -5.89 2.75
CA PRO A 268 5.73 -5.06 2.92
C PRO A 268 4.72 -5.49 3.99
N CYS A 269 4.60 -6.80 4.28
CA CYS A 269 3.59 -7.32 5.21
C CYS A 269 4.17 -7.73 6.58
N GLY A 270 5.48 -7.51 6.81
CA GLY A 270 6.14 -7.69 8.11
C GLY A 270 6.56 -9.13 8.45
N GLU A 271 6.12 -10.14 7.70
CA GLU A 271 6.36 -11.56 7.98
C GLU A 271 7.76 -12.06 7.61
N GLN A 272 8.48 -11.32 6.77
CA GLN A 272 9.85 -11.61 6.36
C GLN A 272 10.80 -10.50 6.80
N PRO A 273 11.42 -10.63 7.99
CA PRO A 273 12.61 -9.90 8.34
C PRO A 273 13.79 -10.43 7.52
N LEU A 274 14.36 -9.56 6.69
CA LEU A 274 15.36 -9.92 5.68
C LEU A 274 16.59 -9.01 5.77
N MET A 275 17.76 -9.58 5.48
CA MET A 275 18.99 -8.80 5.30
C MET A 275 18.89 -7.90 4.06
N PRO A 276 19.72 -6.85 3.95
CA PRO A 276 19.90 -6.12 2.70
C PRO A 276 20.18 -7.05 1.52
N TYR A 277 19.48 -6.82 0.41
CA TYR A 277 19.48 -7.65 -0.81
C TYR A 277 18.95 -9.08 -0.61
N GLU A 278 18.42 -9.48 0.54
CA GLU A 278 17.87 -10.82 0.69
C GLU A 278 16.43 -10.90 0.12
N SER A 279 16.09 -12.05 -0.47
CA SER A 279 14.73 -12.37 -0.88
C SER A 279 14.21 -13.62 -0.19
N CYS A 280 12.89 -13.80 -0.18
CA CYS A 280 12.28 -15.03 0.30
C CYS A 280 11.08 -15.44 -0.56
N ASN A 281 11.04 -16.73 -0.87
CA ASN A 281 9.88 -17.40 -1.46
C ASN A 281 9.01 -18.04 -0.38
N LEU A 282 7.70 -17.87 -0.54
CA LEU A 282 6.70 -18.28 0.44
C LEU A 282 5.78 -19.36 -0.12
N GLY A 283 5.17 -20.13 0.78
CA GLY A 283 4.05 -21.01 0.45
C GLY A 283 3.23 -21.32 1.69
N SER A 284 1.96 -21.68 1.51
CA SER A 284 1.04 -21.84 2.63
C SER A 284 0.24 -23.13 2.55
N ILE A 285 0.20 -23.85 3.67
CA ILE A 285 -0.58 -25.07 3.85
C ILE A 285 -2.01 -24.70 4.24
N ASN A 286 -3.01 -25.29 3.57
CA ASN A 286 -4.41 -25.09 3.91
C ASN A 286 -4.84 -26.03 5.04
N LEU A 287 -4.84 -25.56 6.28
CA LEU A 287 -5.11 -26.36 7.47
C LEU A 287 -6.49 -27.05 7.43
N SER A 288 -7.49 -26.43 6.78
CA SER A 288 -8.83 -27.01 6.61
C SER A 288 -8.86 -28.37 5.88
N LYS A 289 -7.77 -28.79 5.23
CA LYS A 289 -7.67 -30.06 4.48
C LYS A 289 -7.12 -31.24 5.28
N PHE A 290 -6.81 -31.03 6.56
CA PHE A 290 -6.10 -31.99 7.42
C PHE A 290 -6.95 -32.41 8.63
N LEU A 291 -8.27 -32.51 8.44
CA LEU A 291 -9.18 -33.03 9.45
C LEU A 291 -9.73 -34.38 9.02
N LEU A 292 -9.78 -35.33 9.96
CA LEU A 292 -10.48 -36.60 9.83
C LEU A 292 -12.00 -36.34 9.80
N PRO A 293 -12.81 -37.17 9.12
CA PRO A 293 -14.27 -37.04 9.14
C PRO A 293 -14.84 -37.09 10.57
N GLY A 294 -15.87 -36.30 10.86
CA GLY A 294 -16.54 -36.30 12.17
C GLY A 294 -17.19 -34.97 12.54
N ARG A 295 -17.84 -34.95 13.71
CA ARG A 295 -18.43 -33.76 14.34
C ARG A 295 -17.50 -33.17 15.40
N TRP A 296 -17.81 -31.97 15.89
CA TRP A 296 -17.09 -31.35 17.00
C TRP A 296 -16.84 -32.33 18.14
N SER A 297 -15.65 -32.22 18.74
CA SER A 297 -15.10 -33.16 19.72
C SER A 297 -14.63 -32.37 20.94
N ASP A 298 -14.75 -32.97 22.12
CA ASP A 298 -14.16 -32.43 23.36
C ASP A 298 -12.62 -32.51 23.35
N ASP A 299 -12.06 -33.33 22.45
CA ASP A 299 -10.62 -33.38 22.14
C ASP A 299 -10.42 -33.07 20.64
N PRO A 300 -10.21 -31.80 20.26
CA PRO A 300 -10.09 -31.40 18.86
C PRO A 300 -8.81 -31.92 18.20
N GLU A 301 -7.73 -32.22 18.95
CA GLU A 301 -6.47 -32.72 18.38
C GLU A 301 -6.63 -34.09 17.74
N THR A 302 -7.53 -34.94 18.27
CA THR A 302 -7.81 -36.28 17.73
C THR A 302 -8.44 -36.25 16.34
N ARG A 303 -9.02 -35.11 15.95
CA ARG A 303 -9.61 -34.89 14.62
C ARG A 303 -8.58 -34.41 13.60
N ILE A 304 -7.35 -34.06 14.00
CA ILE A 304 -6.31 -33.60 13.08
C ILE A 304 -5.55 -34.79 12.48
N ASP A 305 -5.47 -34.85 11.16
CA ASP A 305 -4.68 -35.82 10.41
C ASP A 305 -3.20 -35.41 10.38
N TRP A 306 -2.52 -35.58 11.52
CA TRP A 306 -1.10 -35.27 11.69
C TRP A 306 -0.19 -35.97 10.67
N PRO A 307 -0.36 -37.27 10.35
CA PRO A 307 0.45 -37.93 9.34
C PRO A 307 0.34 -37.27 7.96
N LYS A 308 -0.87 -36.97 7.50
CA LYS A 308 -1.09 -36.30 6.21
C LYS A 308 -0.51 -34.89 6.20
N LEU A 309 -0.69 -34.12 7.29
CA LEU A 309 -0.08 -32.80 7.45
C LEU A 309 1.44 -32.89 7.35
N GLY A 310 2.05 -33.85 8.03
CA GLY A 310 3.50 -34.08 7.99
C GLY A 310 4.02 -34.39 6.59
N LYS A 311 3.31 -35.23 5.81
CA LYS A 311 3.66 -35.50 4.41
C LYS A 311 3.67 -34.22 3.57
N VAL A 312 2.63 -33.39 3.70
CA VAL A 312 2.54 -32.14 2.91
C VAL A 312 3.59 -31.12 3.35
N VAL A 313 3.90 -31.00 4.65
CA VAL A 313 5.00 -30.13 5.13
C VAL A 313 6.34 -30.51 4.48
N LYS A 314 6.63 -31.82 4.38
CA LYS A 314 7.85 -32.31 3.73
C LYS A 314 7.91 -31.93 2.24
N ILE A 315 6.82 -32.16 1.51
CA ILE A 315 6.72 -31.80 0.09
C ILE A 315 6.86 -30.29 -0.10
N ALA A 316 6.14 -29.49 0.70
CA ALA A 316 6.16 -28.04 0.63
C ALA A 316 7.54 -27.45 0.96
N THR A 317 8.24 -28.01 1.94
CA THR A 317 9.61 -27.58 2.30
C THR A 317 10.57 -27.80 1.13
N ARG A 318 10.53 -28.99 0.51
CA ARG A 318 11.35 -29.29 -0.68
C ARG A 318 10.97 -28.43 -1.89
N PHE A 319 9.66 -28.25 -2.12
CA PHE A 319 9.14 -27.35 -3.16
C PHE A 319 9.76 -25.95 -3.01
N LEU A 320 9.74 -25.39 -1.80
CA LEU A 320 10.28 -24.05 -1.55
C LEU A 320 11.81 -24.00 -1.67
N ASP A 321 12.55 -25.07 -1.33
CA ASP A 321 14.00 -25.12 -1.61
C ASP A 321 14.28 -25.17 -3.12
N ASN A 322 13.46 -25.86 -3.92
CA ASN A 322 13.58 -25.89 -5.38
C ASN A 322 13.30 -24.52 -6.01
N VAL A 323 12.36 -23.75 -5.44
CA VAL A 323 12.09 -22.38 -5.91
C VAL A 323 13.36 -21.53 -5.87
N ILE A 324 14.24 -21.68 -4.88
CA ILE A 324 15.49 -20.90 -4.80
C ILE A 324 16.38 -21.14 -6.04
N GLU A 325 16.45 -22.37 -6.53
CA GLU A 325 17.26 -22.73 -7.70
C GLU A 325 16.60 -22.35 -9.02
N MET A 326 15.28 -22.50 -9.13
CA MET A 326 14.55 -22.19 -10.34
C MET A 326 14.20 -20.70 -10.50
N ASN A 327 14.51 -19.87 -9.50
CA ASN A 327 14.21 -18.45 -9.54
C ASN A 327 15.25 -17.70 -10.37
N GLU A 328 14.78 -16.83 -11.27
CA GLU A 328 15.64 -15.84 -11.93
C GLU A 328 15.66 -14.54 -11.13
N TYR A 329 16.88 -14.08 -10.80
CA TYR A 329 17.11 -12.91 -9.98
C TYR A 329 17.55 -11.74 -10.87
N ILE A 330 16.74 -10.69 -10.93
CA ILE A 330 17.03 -9.52 -11.77
C ILE A 330 18.23 -8.71 -11.23
N VAL A 331 18.45 -8.76 -9.92
CA VAL A 331 19.53 -8.05 -9.22
C VAL A 331 20.54 -9.10 -8.72
N PRO A 332 21.80 -9.11 -9.22
CA PRO A 332 22.79 -10.14 -8.90
C PRO A 332 23.09 -10.26 -7.40
N GLU A 333 23.12 -9.15 -6.67
CA GLU A 333 23.32 -9.13 -5.23
C GLU A 333 22.24 -9.94 -4.50
N ILE A 334 21.01 -9.93 -5.03
CA ILE A 334 19.91 -10.69 -4.44
C ILE A 334 20.10 -12.19 -4.63
N GLU A 335 20.59 -12.61 -5.79
CA GLU A 335 20.93 -14.02 -6.04
C GLU A 335 21.98 -14.50 -5.05
N ILE A 336 23.06 -13.73 -4.89
CA ILE A 336 24.19 -14.09 -4.02
C ILE A 336 23.71 -14.29 -2.58
N ILE A 337 23.01 -13.30 -2.02
CA ILE A 337 22.57 -13.37 -0.62
C ILE A 337 21.49 -14.45 -0.43
N THR A 338 20.51 -14.53 -1.35
CA THR A 338 19.44 -15.54 -1.26
C THR A 338 19.98 -16.96 -1.37
N LYS A 339 20.88 -17.24 -2.31
CA LYS A 339 21.50 -18.58 -2.44
C LYS A 339 22.45 -18.91 -1.28
N ALA A 340 23.06 -17.91 -0.66
CA ALA A 340 23.92 -18.11 0.51
C ALA A 340 23.11 -18.48 1.76
N ALA A 341 22.03 -17.76 2.06
CA ALA A 341 21.20 -17.99 3.26
C ALA A 341 20.11 -19.05 3.05
N ARG A 342 19.63 -19.23 1.82
CA ARG A 342 18.57 -20.17 1.41
C ARG A 342 17.30 -20.08 2.25
N LYS A 343 16.87 -18.86 2.59
CA LYS A 343 15.64 -18.64 3.36
C LYS A 343 14.41 -19.07 2.58
N ILE A 344 13.56 -19.86 3.24
CA ILE A 344 12.20 -20.14 2.77
C ILE A 344 11.18 -19.72 3.83
N GLY A 345 9.94 -19.50 3.38
CA GLY A 345 8.82 -19.11 4.22
C GLY A 345 7.62 -20.04 4.05
N LEU A 346 7.63 -21.19 4.72
CA LEU A 346 6.48 -22.08 4.84
C LEU A 346 5.55 -21.58 5.95
N GLY A 347 4.30 -21.28 5.57
CA GLY A 347 3.25 -20.87 6.50
C GLY A 347 1.97 -21.65 6.33
N VAL A 348 0.88 -21.08 6.84
CA VAL A 348 -0.45 -21.67 6.80
C VAL A 348 -1.49 -20.69 6.27
N MET A 349 -2.62 -21.23 5.85
CA MET A 349 -3.90 -20.56 5.63
C MET A 349 -5.01 -21.51 6.13
N GLY A 350 -6.25 -21.05 6.19
CA GLY A 350 -7.36 -21.90 6.61
C GLY A 350 -7.39 -22.20 8.11
N TRP A 351 -6.69 -21.41 8.94
CA TRP A 351 -6.66 -21.61 10.39
C TRP A 351 -8.05 -21.45 11.01
N SER A 352 -8.75 -20.37 10.67
CA SER A 352 -10.10 -20.13 11.17
C SER A 352 -11.07 -21.21 10.69
N ASP A 353 -10.96 -21.65 9.45
CA ASP A 353 -11.79 -22.75 8.94
C ASP A 353 -11.55 -24.07 9.68
N MET A 354 -10.30 -24.35 10.06
CA MET A 354 -9.96 -25.51 10.89
C MET A 354 -10.62 -25.39 12.27
N LEU A 355 -10.52 -24.24 12.93
CA LEU A 355 -11.17 -23.99 14.22
C LEU A 355 -12.70 -24.16 14.15
N LEU A 356 -13.35 -23.60 13.12
CA LEU A 356 -14.79 -23.72 12.90
C LEU A 356 -15.22 -25.19 12.69
N GLN A 357 -14.43 -25.97 11.94
CA GLN A 357 -14.69 -27.39 11.73
C GLN A 357 -14.45 -28.25 12.98
N LEU A 358 -13.55 -27.82 13.87
CA LEU A 358 -13.26 -28.49 15.13
C LEU A 358 -14.25 -28.11 16.24
N GLY A 359 -14.91 -26.94 16.13
CA GLY A 359 -15.77 -26.42 17.19
C GLY A 359 -15.01 -25.65 18.27
N VAL A 360 -13.81 -25.15 17.94
CA VAL A 360 -12.94 -24.45 18.86
C VAL A 360 -13.07 -22.94 18.63
N PRO A 361 -13.39 -22.12 19.66
CA PRO A 361 -13.44 -20.68 19.53
C PRO A 361 -12.07 -20.07 19.25
N TYR A 362 -11.98 -19.16 18.27
CA TYR A 362 -10.74 -18.43 17.97
C TYR A 362 -10.23 -17.64 19.18
N SER A 363 -11.13 -16.92 19.86
CA SER A 363 -10.84 -16.09 21.04
C SER A 363 -10.82 -16.92 22.33
N SER A 364 -9.95 -17.92 22.39
CA SER A 364 -9.84 -18.79 23.57
C SER A 364 -8.43 -19.31 23.78
N GLU A 365 -8.12 -19.69 25.01
CA GLU A 365 -6.86 -20.36 25.34
C GLU A 365 -6.72 -21.71 24.61
N GLU A 366 -7.81 -22.44 24.43
CA GLU A 366 -7.83 -23.67 23.66
C GLU A 366 -7.43 -23.41 22.20
N GLY A 367 -8.01 -22.38 21.56
CA GLY A 367 -7.66 -21.96 20.22
C GLY A 367 -6.19 -21.55 20.10
N ALA A 368 -5.70 -20.70 21.01
CA ALA A 368 -4.31 -20.26 21.02
C ALA A 368 -3.32 -21.43 21.20
N ARG A 369 -3.57 -22.33 22.17
CA ARG A 369 -2.75 -23.53 22.40
C ARG A 369 -2.76 -24.48 21.21
N LEU A 370 -3.92 -24.66 20.57
CA LEU A 370 -4.00 -25.50 19.38
C LEU A 370 -3.22 -24.88 18.21
N GLY A 371 -3.27 -23.55 18.05
CA GLY A 371 -2.47 -22.82 17.07
C GLY A 371 -0.97 -23.02 17.30
N GLU A 372 -0.51 -22.87 18.55
CA GLU A 372 0.88 -23.14 18.96
C GLU A 372 1.26 -24.59 18.64
N ARG A 373 0.41 -25.55 18.99
CA ARG A 373 0.62 -26.98 18.77
C ARG A 373 0.74 -27.36 17.30
N VAL A 374 -0.17 -26.84 16.46
CA VAL A 374 -0.15 -27.06 15.01
C VAL A 374 1.11 -26.46 14.39
N MET A 375 1.46 -25.23 14.77
CA MET A 375 2.63 -24.57 14.23
C MET A 375 3.93 -25.25 14.67
N ALA A 376 4.03 -25.69 15.93
CA ALA A 376 5.14 -26.48 16.44
C ALA A 376 5.35 -27.78 15.63
N TYR A 377 4.26 -28.47 15.27
CA TYR A 377 4.35 -29.67 14.44
C TYR A 377 4.88 -29.36 13.04
N ILE A 378 4.40 -28.28 12.41
CA ILE A 378 4.85 -27.84 11.09
C ILE A 378 6.33 -27.43 11.11
N GLU A 379 6.73 -26.64 12.10
CA GLU A 379 8.13 -26.23 12.30
C GLU A 379 9.04 -27.46 12.44
N ASN A 380 8.70 -28.39 13.34
CA ASN A 380 9.48 -29.59 13.55
C ASN A 380 9.61 -30.45 12.29
N LYS A 381 8.51 -30.65 11.54
CA LYS A 381 8.55 -31.42 10.29
C LYS A 381 9.33 -30.71 9.18
N SER A 382 9.28 -29.38 9.12
CA SER A 382 10.11 -28.61 8.19
C SER A 382 11.59 -28.65 8.59
N ASN A 383 11.91 -28.66 9.89
CA ASN A 383 13.27 -28.83 10.40
C ASN A 383 13.85 -30.20 10.05
N GLU A 384 13.09 -31.28 10.29
CA GLU A 384 13.45 -32.63 9.89
C GLU A 384 13.72 -32.70 8.38
N THR A 385 12.81 -32.15 7.57
CA THR A 385 12.96 -32.12 6.11
C THR A 385 14.19 -31.31 5.67
N SER A 386 14.47 -30.17 6.30
CA SER A 386 15.65 -29.36 5.98
C SER A 386 16.96 -30.07 6.37
N LEU A 387 16.97 -30.91 7.41
CA LEU A 387 18.11 -31.79 7.74
C LEU A 387 18.29 -32.90 6.70
N GLU A 388 17.20 -33.53 6.27
CA GLU A 388 17.24 -34.54 5.19
C GLU A 388 17.76 -33.93 3.88
N LEU A 389 17.24 -32.77 3.49
CA LEU A 389 17.71 -32.05 2.30
C LEU A 389 19.17 -31.63 2.42
N ALA A 390 19.67 -31.35 3.62
CA ALA A 390 21.08 -31.03 3.80
C ALA A 390 22.00 -32.24 3.61
N GLN A 391 21.53 -33.45 3.94
CA GLN A 391 22.25 -34.69 3.65
C GLN A 391 22.30 -34.95 2.14
N GLU A 392 21.23 -34.63 1.43
CA GLU A 392 21.11 -34.84 -0.02
C GLU A 392 21.82 -33.77 -0.85
N ARG A 393 21.64 -32.49 -0.48
CA ARG A 393 22.00 -31.31 -1.31
C ARG A 393 23.08 -30.43 -0.68
N GLY A 394 23.55 -30.79 0.53
CA GLY A 394 24.45 -29.98 1.34
C GLY A 394 23.72 -28.94 2.20
N VAL A 395 24.38 -28.48 3.26
CA VAL A 395 23.89 -27.37 4.10
C VAL A 395 23.80 -26.05 3.32
N PHE A 396 23.05 -25.07 3.82
CA PHE A 396 23.07 -23.73 3.20
C PHE A 396 24.51 -23.16 3.21
N PRO A 397 24.96 -22.47 2.15
CA PRO A 397 26.35 -22.02 2.03
C PRO A 397 26.82 -21.12 3.18
N ALA A 398 25.95 -20.27 3.72
CA ALA A 398 26.24 -19.39 4.86
C ALA A 398 26.13 -20.09 6.24
N TRP A 399 26.08 -21.42 6.30
CA TRP A 399 25.97 -22.13 7.57
C TRP A 399 27.17 -21.87 8.48
N LYS A 400 28.37 -21.80 7.92
CA LYS A 400 29.59 -21.49 8.69
C LYS A 400 29.56 -20.05 9.16
N GLY A 401 29.71 -19.82 10.47
CA GLY A 401 29.54 -18.52 11.11
C GLY A 401 28.08 -18.16 11.46
N SER A 402 27.11 -18.99 11.07
CA SER A 402 25.71 -18.83 11.49
C SER A 402 25.53 -19.16 12.98
N ILE A 403 24.37 -18.83 13.55
CA ILE A 403 24.03 -19.24 14.93
C ILE A 403 23.99 -20.78 15.12
N TYR A 404 23.91 -21.53 14.01
CA TYR A 404 23.94 -22.99 14.01
C TYR A 404 25.37 -23.56 13.97
N ASP A 405 26.40 -22.75 13.66
CA ASP A 405 27.80 -23.17 13.63
C ASP A 405 28.39 -23.27 15.03
N ARG A 406 27.92 -24.27 15.76
CA ARG A 406 28.38 -24.64 17.10
C ARG A 406 28.51 -26.15 17.19
N ALA A 407 29.29 -26.63 18.16
CA ALA A 407 29.44 -28.07 18.39
C ALA A 407 28.07 -28.73 18.62
N GLY A 408 27.73 -29.73 17.80
CA GLY A 408 26.42 -30.40 17.83
C GLY A 408 25.25 -29.57 17.27
N GLY A 409 25.51 -28.41 16.66
CA GLY A 409 24.49 -27.57 16.04
C GLY A 409 23.85 -28.23 14.81
N PRO A 410 22.57 -27.92 14.51
CA PRO A 410 21.87 -28.53 13.40
C PRO A 410 22.45 -28.08 12.06
N ARG A 411 22.50 -29.00 11.10
CA ARG A 411 23.06 -28.78 9.77
C ARG A 411 21.94 -28.64 8.73
N TYR A 412 21.18 -27.56 8.81
CA TYR A 412 20.03 -27.34 7.94
C TYR A 412 20.39 -27.01 6.49
N ARG A 413 19.48 -27.31 5.56
CA ARG A 413 19.53 -26.86 4.15
C ARG A 413 19.12 -25.39 4.00
N ASN A 414 18.31 -24.88 4.91
CA ASN A 414 17.71 -23.54 4.85
C ASN A 414 17.99 -22.82 6.17
N SER A 415 18.41 -21.55 6.14
CA SER A 415 18.66 -20.79 7.37
C SER A 415 17.38 -20.57 8.18
N THR A 416 16.28 -20.26 7.51
CA THR A 416 14.91 -20.19 8.06
C THR A 416 13.96 -21.02 7.22
N ARG A 417 12.91 -21.56 7.84
CA ARG A 417 11.95 -22.45 7.22
C ARG A 417 10.52 -21.91 7.28
N THR A 418 10.13 -21.31 8.40
CA THR A 418 8.71 -20.97 8.66
C THR A 418 8.42 -19.47 8.70
N THR A 419 7.19 -19.10 8.36
CA THR A 419 6.63 -17.73 8.40
C THR A 419 5.11 -17.80 8.44
N ILE A 420 4.42 -16.71 8.75
CA ILE A 420 2.97 -16.61 8.54
C ILE A 420 2.68 -15.40 7.66
N ALA A 421 2.30 -15.64 6.41
CA ALA A 421 1.97 -14.59 5.45
C ALA A 421 0.46 -14.26 5.48
N PRO A 422 0.04 -13.09 4.94
CA PRO A 422 -1.38 -12.76 4.84
C PRO A 422 -2.17 -13.71 3.95
N THR A 423 -1.53 -14.32 2.95
CA THR A 423 -2.16 -15.23 1.96
C THR A 423 -3.32 -14.62 1.16
N GLY A 424 -3.42 -13.29 1.05
CA GLY A 424 -4.63 -12.60 0.57
C GLY A 424 -5.17 -13.06 -0.79
N THR A 425 -4.33 -13.49 -1.75
CA THR A 425 -4.84 -14.06 -3.02
C THR A 425 -4.90 -15.59 -3.02
N ILE A 426 -3.92 -16.27 -2.42
CA ILE A 426 -3.85 -17.75 -2.47
C ILE A 426 -4.91 -18.42 -1.57
N SER A 427 -5.33 -17.77 -0.49
CA SER A 427 -6.45 -18.22 0.35
C SER A 427 -7.78 -18.14 -0.41
N LEU A 428 -8.00 -17.07 -1.17
CA LEU A 428 -9.14 -16.95 -2.08
C LEU A 428 -9.13 -18.04 -3.16
N MET A 429 -7.96 -18.37 -3.72
CA MET A 429 -7.84 -19.49 -4.68
C MET A 429 -8.18 -20.84 -4.04
N ALA A 430 -7.72 -21.05 -2.79
CA ALA A 430 -7.95 -22.27 -2.05
C ALA A 430 -9.38 -22.39 -1.48
N GLY A 431 -10.15 -21.30 -1.50
CA GLY A 431 -11.44 -21.21 -0.80
C GLY A 431 -11.27 -21.37 0.71
N ALA A 432 -10.23 -20.76 1.28
CA ALA A 432 -9.87 -20.83 2.69
C ALA A 432 -9.80 -19.41 3.30
N SER A 433 -9.92 -19.35 4.62
CA SER A 433 -9.59 -18.20 5.45
C SER A 433 -8.10 -17.83 5.30
N SER A 434 -7.80 -16.54 5.43
CA SER A 434 -6.49 -15.99 5.13
C SER A 434 -5.52 -16.18 6.29
N GLY A 435 -4.37 -16.83 6.04
CA GLY A 435 -3.30 -16.94 7.04
C GLY A 435 -3.79 -17.54 8.35
N VAL A 436 -3.50 -16.82 9.43
CA VAL A 436 -4.04 -17.05 10.78
C VAL A 436 -5.12 -16.01 11.16
N GLU A 437 -5.64 -15.26 10.18
CA GLU A 437 -6.68 -14.26 10.39
C GLU A 437 -8.04 -14.93 10.69
N PRO A 438 -8.85 -14.34 11.59
CA PRO A 438 -10.24 -14.73 11.75
C PRO A 438 -11.05 -14.46 10.48
N VAL A 439 -12.19 -15.15 10.34
CA VAL A 439 -13.14 -14.84 9.26
C VAL A 439 -13.62 -13.41 9.39
N PHE A 440 -13.62 -12.64 8.30
CA PHE A 440 -14.04 -11.24 8.35
C PHE A 440 -15.55 -11.10 8.52
N ALA A 441 -16.33 -11.94 7.82
CA ALA A 441 -17.78 -12.02 7.92
C ALA A 441 -18.24 -13.46 7.67
N LEU A 442 -19.30 -13.89 8.34
CA LEU A 442 -19.94 -15.19 8.12
C LEU A 442 -20.93 -15.15 6.96
N CYS A 443 -21.60 -14.02 6.77
CA CYS A 443 -22.53 -13.82 5.67
C CYS A 443 -22.45 -12.38 5.18
N PHE A 444 -22.54 -12.15 3.87
CA PHE A 444 -22.64 -10.83 3.28
C PHE A 444 -23.41 -10.87 1.97
N GLN A 445 -23.95 -9.74 1.53
CA GLN A 445 -24.66 -9.63 0.24
C GLN A 445 -23.89 -8.70 -0.70
N HIS A 446 -23.71 -9.13 -1.95
CA HIS A 446 -23.24 -8.25 -3.01
C HIS A 446 -24.43 -7.54 -3.65
N HIS A 447 -24.35 -6.21 -3.77
CA HIS A 447 -25.32 -5.42 -4.52
C HIS A 447 -24.86 -5.35 -5.99
N GLY A 448 -25.63 -5.95 -6.91
CA GLY A 448 -25.40 -5.83 -8.34
C GLY A 448 -25.58 -4.40 -8.88
N LEU A 449 -24.87 -4.07 -9.96
CA LEU A 449 -24.85 -2.74 -10.60
C LEU A 449 -26.20 -2.26 -11.17
N GLU A 450 -27.22 -3.12 -11.24
CA GLU A 450 -28.53 -2.82 -11.85
C GLU A 450 -29.72 -3.18 -10.94
N GLY A 451 -29.55 -3.11 -9.61
CA GLY A 451 -30.68 -3.24 -8.66
C GLY A 451 -31.36 -4.62 -8.59
N ALA A 452 -30.97 -5.57 -9.44
CA ALA A 452 -31.45 -6.94 -9.45
C ALA A 452 -30.27 -7.92 -9.37
N ILE A 453 -30.27 -8.65 -8.25
CA ILE A 453 -29.47 -9.81 -7.81
C ILE A 453 -28.79 -9.46 -6.46
N LYS A 454 -29.44 -9.91 -5.37
CA LYS A 454 -28.86 -10.06 -4.04
C LYS A 454 -28.16 -11.42 -4.00
N GLU A 455 -26.92 -11.51 -4.45
CA GLU A 455 -26.16 -12.74 -4.21
C GLU A 455 -25.69 -12.73 -2.75
N ARG A 456 -26.32 -13.60 -1.95
CA ARG A 456 -25.97 -13.85 -0.54
C ARG A 456 -24.85 -14.87 -0.49
N PHE A 457 -23.69 -14.46 0.01
CA PHE A 457 -22.59 -15.35 0.31
C PHE A 457 -22.66 -15.75 1.78
N VAL A 458 -22.79 -17.05 2.05
CA VAL A 458 -22.71 -17.62 3.40
C VAL A 458 -21.43 -18.43 3.51
N ASN A 459 -20.74 -18.33 4.64
CA ASN A 459 -19.60 -19.17 4.95
C ASN A 459 -20.04 -20.65 4.88
N PRO A 460 -19.40 -21.49 4.04
CA PRO A 460 -19.87 -22.86 3.81
C PRO A 460 -19.88 -23.73 5.06
N ILE A 461 -18.96 -23.50 6.00
CA ILE A 461 -18.85 -24.26 7.25
C ILE A 461 -20.00 -23.87 8.19
N PHE A 462 -20.31 -22.57 8.28
CA PHE A 462 -21.45 -22.08 9.06
C PHE A 462 -22.78 -22.60 8.50
N GLU A 463 -22.97 -22.52 7.18
CA GLU A 463 -24.17 -23.06 6.51
C GLU A 463 -24.33 -24.56 6.77
N GLN A 464 -23.25 -25.33 6.64
CA GLN A 464 -23.27 -26.76 6.92
C GLN A 464 -23.71 -27.04 8.36
N VAL A 465 -23.10 -26.38 9.34
CA VAL A 465 -23.47 -26.54 10.76
C VAL A 465 -24.91 -26.12 11.03
N ALA A 466 -25.38 -25.03 10.42
CA ALA A 466 -26.76 -24.56 10.52
C ALA A 466 -27.77 -25.58 10.02
N ARG A 467 -27.49 -26.21 8.87
CA ARG A 467 -28.35 -27.24 8.28
C ARG A 467 -28.33 -28.52 9.11
N GLU A 468 -27.15 -28.98 9.52
CA GLU A 468 -26.99 -30.21 10.32
C GLU A 468 -27.64 -30.11 11.70
N ARG A 469 -27.64 -28.91 12.30
CA ARG A 469 -28.23 -28.65 13.62
C ARG A 469 -29.66 -28.11 13.58
N GLY A 470 -30.23 -27.98 12.38
CA GLY A 470 -31.65 -27.65 12.20
C GLY A 470 -32.04 -26.21 12.55
N PHE A 471 -31.09 -25.26 12.56
CA PHE A 471 -31.39 -23.83 12.76
C PHE A 471 -31.26 -22.99 11.49
N TYR A 472 -30.95 -23.61 10.34
CA TYR A 472 -30.90 -22.89 9.07
C TYR A 472 -32.30 -22.38 8.66
N SER A 473 -32.43 -21.07 8.47
CA SER A 473 -33.56 -20.40 7.84
C SER A 473 -33.08 -19.19 7.03
N ASP A 474 -33.86 -18.75 6.04
CA ASP A 474 -33.50 -17.57 5.25
C ASP A 474 -33.47 -16.31 6.13
N GLU A 475 -34.37 -16.23 7.11
CA GLU A 475 -34.46 -15.14 8.08
C GLU A 475 -33.19 -15.04 8.94
N ILE A 476 -32.72 -16.16 9.50
CA ILE A 476 -31.48 -16.16 10.29
C ILE A 476 -30.27 -15.81 9.41
N MET A 477 -30.19 -16.33 8.18
CA MET A 477 -29.08 -15.99 7.28
C MET A 477 -29.08 -14.51 6.89
N ASP A 478 -30.24 -13.89 6.70
CA ASP A 478 -30.36 -12.47 6.40
C ASP A 478 -29.99 -11.59 7.60
N GLU A 479 -30.34 -12.00 8.82
CA GLU A 479 -29.93 -11.31 10.05
C GLU A 479 -28.41 -11.40 10.26
N VAL A 480 -27.82 -12.58 10.07
CA VAL A 480 -26.35 -12.76 10.08
C VAL A 480 -25.69 -11.93 8.97
N ALA A 481 -26.32 -11.79 7.79
CA ALA A 481 -25.79 -10.97 6.69
C ALA A 481 -25.85 -9.47 6.96
N ALA A 482 -26.85 -9.01 7.72
CA ALA A 482 -27.01 -7.61 8.08
C ALA A 482 -25.86 -7.14 9.00
N HIS A 483 -25.46 -7.98 9.95
CA HIS A 483 -24.39 -7.66 10.91
C HIS A 483 -23.02 -8.23 10.52
N GLY A 484 -22.96 -9.15 9.56
CA GLY A 484 -21.76 -9.90 9.20
C GLY A 484 -21.39 -11.01 10.20
N SER A 485 -22.05 -11.08 11.36
CA SER A 485 -21.77 -11.99 12.47
C SER A 485 -23.06 -12.65 12.98
N CYS A 486 -22.91 -13.80 13.64
CA CYS A 486 -24.02 -14.52 14.29
C CYS A 486 -24.16 -14.21 15.79
N GLN A 487 -23.34 -13.30 16.34
CA GLN A 487 -23.45 -12.91 17.74
C GLN A 487 -24.78 -12.21 18.00
N GLY A 488 -25.51 -12.67 19.02
CA GLY A 488 -26.77 -12.07 19.44
C GLY A 488 -27.98 -12.35 18.53
N VAL A 489 -27.82 -13.15 17.48
CA VAL A 489 -28.90 -13.51 16.55
C VAL A 489 -29.81 -14.56 17.20
N ASP A 490 -31.10 -14.24 17.30
CA ASP A 490 -32.10 -15.14 17.87
C ASP A 490 -32.25 -16.41 17.01
N GLY A 491 -32.24 -17.57 17.67
CA GLY A 491 -32.32 -18.88 17.00
C GLY A 491 -30.97 -19.52 16.64
N VAL A 492 -29.86 -18.78 16.72
CA VAL A 492 -28.51 -19.37 16.62
C VAL A 492 -28.08 -19.91 18.00
N PRO A 493 -27.75 -21.21 18.15
CA PRO A 493 -27.36 -21.77 19.44
C PRO A 493 -26.13 -21.08 20.06
N ALA A 494 -26.11 -20.92 21.39
CA ALA A 494 -25.05 -20.19 22.09
C ALA A 494 -23.64 -20.79 21.89
N ASP A 495 -23.54 -22.12 21.79
CA ASP A 495 -22.27 -22.80 21.52
C ASP A 495 -21.78 -22.56 20.08
N VAL A 496 -22.70 -22.37 19.13
CA VAL A 496 -22.39 -21.96 17.75
C VAL A 496 -21.92 -20.51 17.73
N GLN A 497 -22.64 -19.59 18.39
CA GLN A 497 -22.21 -18.19 18.48
C GLN A 497 -20.80 -18.08 19.06
N ARG A 498 -20.49 -18.85 20.11
CA ARG A 498 -19.15 -18.90 20.72
C ARG A 498 -18.04 -19.29 19.74
N VAL A 499 -18.31 -20.19 18.78
CA VAL A 499 -17.32 -20.70 17.83
C VAL A 499 -17.20 -19.81 16.59
N PHE A 500 -18.34 -19.39 16.04
CA PHE A 500 -18.41 -18.62 14.80
C PHE A 500 -18.29 -17.11 15.09
N VAL A 501 -17.10 -16.72 15.56
CA VAL A 501 -16.72 -15.32 15.76
C VAL A 501 -16.03 -14.76 14.51
N THR A 502 -16.31 -13.49 14.21
CA THR A 502 -15.68 -12.74 13.13
C THR A 502 -14.57 -11.84 13.65
N ALA A 503 -13.77 -11.25 12.75
CA ALA A 503 -12.71 -10.30 13.11
C ALA A 503 -13.18 -9.15 14.02
N HIS A 504 -14.44 -8.73 13.91
CA HIS A 504 -15.00 -7.65 14.72
C HIS A 504 -15.56 -8.10 16.08
N ASP A 505 -15.78 -9.39 16.28
CA ASP A 505 -16.23 -9.99 17.55
C ASP A 505 -15.06 -10.27 18.50
N ILE A 506 -13.82 -10.20 17.99
CA ILE A 506 -12.61 -10.62 18.68
C ILE A 506 -11.95 -9.40 19.31
N THR A 507 -11.62 -9.49 20.59
CA THR A 507 -10.90 -8.41 21.27
C THR A 507 -9.46 -8.29 20.75
N PRO A 508 -8.86 -7.08 20.76
CA PRO A 508 -7.47 -6.88 20.37
C PRO A 508 -6.48 -7.80 21.11
N GLU A 509 -6.74 -8.06 22.40
CA GLU A 509 -5.96 -9.01 23.20
C GLU A 509 -5.89 -10.40 22.55
N TRP A 510 -7.03 -10.97 22.15
CA TRP A 510 -7.08 -12.31 21.56
C TRP A 510 -6.40 -12.38 20.20
N HIS A 511 -6.45 -11.29 19.41
CA HIS A 511 -5.66 -11.20 18.19
C HIS A 511 -4.15 -11.27 18.47
N VAL A 512 -3.65 -10.56 19.49
CA VAL A 512 -2.24 -10.57 19.88
C VAL A 512 -1.84 -11.92 20.45
N ARG A 513 -2.66 -12.53 21.31
CA ARG A 513 -2.41 -13.88 21.86
C ARG A 513 -2.30 -14.94 20.77
N MET A 514 -3.19 -14.90 19.78
CA MET A 514 -3.11 -15.81 18.63
C MET A 514 -1.84 -15.56 17.80
N GLN A 515 -1.47 -14.30 17.57
CA GLN A 515 -0.21 -13.96 16.90
C GLN A 515 0.98 -14.55 17.64
N ALA A 516 1.03 -14.38 18.97
CA ALA A 516 2.10 -14.90 19.83
C ALA A 516 2.20 -16.42 19.75
N ALA A 517 1.07 -17.13 19.84
CA ALA A 517 1.01 -18.59 19.74
C ALA A 517 1.70 -19.12 18.46
N PHE A 518 1.42 -18.51 17.31
CA PHE A 518 2.10 -18.88 16.05
C PHE A 518 3.56 -18.40 16.01
N GLN A 519 3.87 -17.23 16.58
CA GLN A 519 5.22 -16.66 16.56
C GLN A 519 6.23 -17.51 17.35
N ARG A 520 5.81 -18.20 18.41
CA ARG A 520 6.67 -19.10 19.21
C ARG A 520 7.31 -20.23 18.38
N HIS A 521 6.66 -20.64 17.29
CA HIS A 521 7.09 -21.71 16.39
C HIS A 521 7.31 -21.22 14.94
N THR A 522 7.74 -19.96 14.80
CA THR A 522 8.00 -19.32 13.51
C THR A 522 9.42 -18.72 13.48
N ASP A 523 10.27 -19.18 12.57
CA ASP A 523 11.64 -18.67 12.41
C ASP A 523 11.68 -17.20 12.00
N ASN A 524 10.85 -16.82 11.01
CA ASN A 524 10.73 -15.45 10.55
C ASN A 524 9.73 -14.69 11.44
N ALA A 525 8.76 -13.98 10.87
CA ALA A 525 7.72 -13.27 11.63
C ALA A 525 6.31 -13.68 11.18
N VAL A 526 5.32 -13.14 11.88
CA VAL A 526 3.89 -13.37 11.64
C VAL A 526 3.25 -12.08 11.12
N SER A 527 2.69 -12.11 9.92
CA SER A 527 1.78 -11.06 9.46
C SER A 527 0.42 -11.29 10.11
N LYS A 528 0.03 -10.37 10.99
CA LYS A 528 -1.27 -10.36 11.64
C LYS A 528 -1.77 -8.93 11.75
N THR A 529 -3.00 -8.69 11.33
CA THR A 529 -3.70 -7.45 11.64
C THR A 529 -4.42 -7.59 12.98
N ILE A 530 -4.08 -6.74 13.95
CA ILE A 530 -4.85 -6.60 15.18
C ILE A 530 -6.01 -5.66 14.87
N ASN A 531 -7.21 -6.21 14.68
CA ASN A 531 -8.39 -5.41 14.38
C ASN A 531 -8.92 -4.78 15.67
N PHE A 532 -9.33 -3.51 15.56
CA PHE A 532 -9.97 -2.77 16.62
C PHE A 532 -11.34 -2.28 16.15
N PRO A 533 -12.36 -2.29 17.02
CA PRO A 533 -13.62 -1.64 16.70
C PRO A 533 -13.43 -0.12 16.57
N SER A 534 -14.36 0.55 15.90
CA SER A 534 -14.27 1.99 15.62
C SER A 534 -14.22 2.84 16.91
N TRP A 535 -14.83 2.36 18.00
CA TRP A 535 -14.83 3.00 19.32
C TRP A 535 -13.62 2.66 20.21
N ALA A 536 -12.66 1.87 19.72
CA ALA A 536 -11.43 1.61 20.46
C ALA A 536 -10.68 2.91 20.78
N THR A 537 -10.01 2.93 21.92
CA THR A 537 -9.26 4.09 22.43
C THR A 537 -7.76 4.00 22.11
N ASN A 538 -7.02 5.09 22.31
CA ASN A 538 -5.56 5.06 22.26
C ASN A 538 -4.97 4.08 23.29
N ASP A 539 -5.58 3.97 24.46
CA ASP A 539 -5.12 3.04 25.50
C ASP A 539 -5.25 1.58 25.06
N ASP A 540 -6.30 1.24 24.29
CA ASP A 540 -6.43 -0.11 23.72
C ASP A 540 -5.28 -0.43 22.75
N VAL A 541 -4.91 0.52 21.90
CA VAL A 541 -3.77 0.38 20.97
C VAL A 541 -2.45 0.25 21.73
N LYS A 542 -2.24 1.11 22.74
CA LYS A 542 -1.10 1.06 23.64
C LYS A 542 -0.98 -0.30 24.33
N ASN A 543 -2.09 -0.82 24.87
CA ASN A 543 -2.11 -2.10 25.55
C ASN A 543 -1.79 -3.25 24.59
N ALA A 544 -2.25 -3.20 23.33
CA ALA A 544 -1.89 -4.20 22.33
C ALA A 544 -0.39 -4.16 21.99
N TYR A 545 0.22 -2.98 21.88
CA TYR A 545 1.66 -2.83 21.67
C TYR A 545 2.48 -3.42 22.83
N LEU A 546 2.10 -3.09 24.06
CA LEU A 546 2.74 -3.61 25.27
C LEU A 546 2.53 -5.13 25.41
N LEU A 547 1.34 -5.64 25.08
CA LEU A 547 1.06 -7.07 25.10
C LEU A 547 1.91 -7.82 24.08
N ALA A 548 1.98 -7.34 22.83
CA ALA A 548 2.82 -7.94 21.79
C ALA A 548 4.30 -7.95 22.19
N TYR A 549 4.76 -6.87 22.83
CA TYR A 549 6.07 -6.84 23.46
C TYR A 549 6.18 -7.91 24.55
N SER A 550 5.30 -7.96 25.55
CA SER A 550 5.41 -8.94 26.64
C SER A 550 5.31 -10.41 26.19
N GLU A 551 4.56 -10.70 25.13
CA GLU A 551 4.33 -12.06 24.60
C GLU A 551 5.47 -12.56 23.68
N GLY A 552 6.48 -11.74 23.41
CA GLY A 552 7.62 -12.14 22.60
C GLY A 552 7.39 -12.02 21.08
N CYS A 553 6.39 -11.25 20.63
CA CYS A 553 6.19 -11.01 19.21
C CYS A 553 7.40 -10.29 18.59
N LYS A 554 7.61 -10.46 17.27
CA LYS A 554 8.67 -9.77 16.50
C LYS A 554 8.21 -8.46 15.87
N GLY A 555 6.90 -8.25 15.75
CA GLY A 555 6.32 -6.98 15.35
C GLY A 555 4.81 -6.97 15.61
N ILE A 556 4.16 -5.84 15.33
CA ILE A 556 2.72 -5.67 15.46
C ILE A 556 2.21 -4.62 14.46
N THR A 557 1.07 -4.93 13.85
CA THR A 557 0.33 -4.04 12.97
C THR A 557 -1.11 -3.98 13.45
N ILE A 558 -1.66 -2.77 13.54
CA ILE A 558 -3.02 -2.55 14.00
C ILE A 558 -3.87 -1.95 12.89
N TYR A 559 -5.16 -2.25 12.92
CA TYR A 559 -6.15 -1.61 12.07
C TYR A 559 -7.38 -1.32 12.90
N ARG A 560 -7.69 -0.03 13.08
CA ARG A 560 -8.94 0.40 13.69
C ARG A 560 -9.98 0.62 12.62
N ASP A 561 -11.14 0.01 12.81
CA ASP A 561 -12.28 0.23 11.94
C ASP A 561 -12.60 1.73 11.83
N SER A 562 -12.96 2.16 10.62
CA SER A 562 -13.18 3.57 10.26
C SER A 562 -11.95 4.51 10.38
N SER A 563 -10.73 4.01 10.56
CA SER A 563 -9.51 4.87 10.60
C SER A 563 -9.06 5.41 9.23
N ARG A 564 -9.54 4.84 8.12
CA ARG A 564 -9.22 5.29 6.73
C ARG A 564 -10.50 5.48 5.93
N ALA A 565 -10.55 6.52 5.09
CA ALA A 565 -11.64 6.74 4.15
C ALA A 565 -11.56 5.70 3.01
N GLY A 566 -12.66 4.99 2.75
CA GLY A 566 -12.72 3.94 1.73
C GLY A 566 -12.18 2.59 2.22
N GLN A 567 -13.05 1.81 2.87
CA GLN A 567 -12.74 0.44 3.28
C GLN A 567 -12.94 -0.51 2.10
N VAL A 568 -12.00 -1.44 1.91
CA VAL A 568 -12.11 -2.49 0.86
C VAL A 568 -13.09 -3.59 1.29
N LEU A 569 -13.25 -3.79 2.59
CA LEU A 569 -14.16 -4.74 3.21
C LEU A 569 -14.95 -4.00 4.30
N THR A 570 -16.26 -3.94 4.16
CA THR A 570 -17.18 -3.42 5.18
C THR A 570 -18.07 -4.57 5.60
N ALA A 571 -18.20 -4.79 6.91
CA ALA A 571 -19.13 -5.79 7.44
C ALA A 571 -20.56 -5.26 7.34
N GLY A 572 -21.48 -6.09 6.84
CA GLY A 572 -22.90 -5.80 6.78
C GLY A 572 -23.38 -5.07 5.50
N THR A 573 -24.65 -5.28 5.18
CA THR A 573 -25.37 -4.52 4.16
C THR A 573 -25.92 -3.24 4.80
N GLY A 574 -25.11 -2.18 4.81
CA GLY A 574 -25.58 -0.82 5.07
C GLY A 574 -26.58 -0.66 6.22
N SER A 575 -26.09 -0.53 7.44
CA SER A 575 -26.86 0.05 8.52
C SER A 575 -26.30 1.43 8.86
N GLU A 576 -27.03 2.47 8.45
CA GLU A 576 -26.92 3.81 9.01
C GLU A 576 -26.90 3.71 10.55
N VAL A 577 -25.79 4.13 11.14
CA VAL A 577 -25.71 4.29 12.60
C VAL A 577 -26.64 5.44 12.96
N LYS A 578 -27.81 5.12 13.52
CA LYS A 578 -28.66 6.09 14.22
C LYS A 578 -27.93 6.58 15.47
N ALA A 579 -27.13 7.63 15.31
CA ALA A 579 -26.63 8.42 16.42
C ALA A 579 -27.81 9.20 17.03
N ALA A 580 -28.28 8.76 18.20
CA ALA A 580 -29.11 9.56 19.05
C ALA A 580 -28.24 10.67 19.68
N GLY A 581 -28.60 11.93 19.45
CA GLY A 581 -28.00 13.10 20.09
C GLY A 581 -27.38 14.07 19.09
N GLU A 582 -28.20 14.97 18.56
CA GLU A 582 -27.77 16.14 17.79
C GLU A 582 -26.76 16.99 18.58
N VAL A 583 -25.56 17.17 18.03
CA VAL A 583 -24.83 18.43 18.10
C VAL A 583 -24.19 18.69 16.73
N SER A 584 -24.71 19.68 16.02
CA SER A 584 -24.26 20.09 14.69
C SER A 584 -22.80 20.58 14.71
N ARG A 585 -21.94 19.97 13.88
CA ARG A 585 -20.76 20.64 13.29
C ARG A 585 -20.54 20.18 11.84
N PRO A 586 -20.27 21.10 10.90
CA PRO A 586 -20.19 20.81 9.47
C PRO A 586 -18.78 20.34 9.07
N GLY A 587 -18.69 19.22 8.35
CA GLY A 587 -17.44 18.71 7.78
C GLY A 587 -17.71 17.48 6.92
N GLY A 588 -17.97 17.69 5.63
CA GLY A 588 -18.35 16.65 4.67
C GLY A 588 -17.25 15.62 4.40
N SER A 589 -17.65 14.36 4.26
CA SER A 589 -16.80 13.26 3.82
C SER A 589 -16.57 13.29 2.30
N ILE A 590 -15.44 12.77 1.83
CA ILE A 590 -15.06 12.70 0.40
C ILE A 590 -16.03 11.81 -0.40
N ALA A 591 -16.78 10.93 0.25
CA ALA A 591 -17.76 10.05 -0.40
C ALA A 591 -18.89 10.83 -1.10
N HIS A 592 -19.32 11.97 -0.54
CA HIS A 592 -20.31 12.83 -1.18
C HIS A 592 -19.77 13.58 -2.41
N ILE A 593 -18.44 13.69 -2.60
CA ILE A 593 -17.85 14.42 -3.72
C ILE A 593 -18.01 13.66 -5.03
N HIS A 594 -17.94 12.32 -5.00
CA HIS A 594 -18.08 11.51 -6.22
C HIS A 594 -19.55 11.36 -6.69
N GLU A 595 -20.51 11.39 -5.77
CA GLU A 595 -21.94 11.42 -6.11
C GLU A 595 -22.39 12.80 -6.61
N ALA A 596 -21.71 13.87 -6.18
CA ALA A 596 -22.01 15.25 -6.58
C ALA A 596 -21.37 15.68 -7.91
N VAL A 597 -20.76 14.77 -8.69
CA VAL A 597 -20.14 15.09 -9.99
C VAL A 597 -20.83 14.30 -11.09
N ALA A 598 -21.45 15.01 -12.04
CA ALA A 598 -22.16 14.42 -13.16
C ALA A 598 -21.27 13.43 -13.95
N ALA A 599 -21.82 12.23 -14.17
CA ALA A 599 -21.18 11.20 -14.99
C ALA A 599 -20.98 11.68 -16.42
N ARG A 600 -19.84 11.33 -17.02
CA ARG A 600 -19.48 11.75 -18.38
C ARG A 600 -20.18 10.86 -19.43
N PRO A 601 -20.95 11.42 -20.38
CA PRO A 601 -21.52 10.66 -21.50
C PRO A 601 -20.44 10.06 -22.41
N ALA A 602 -20.81 8.98 -23.13
CA ALA A 602 -19.91 8.30 -24.06
C ALA A 602 -19.55 9.17 -25.29
N VAL A 603 -20.44 10.06 -25.72
CA VAL A 603 -20.26 10.97 -26.86
C VAL A 603 -20.71 12.37 -26.46
N LEU A 604 -19.96 13.39 -26.85
CA LEU A 604 -20.26 14.81 -26.63
C LEU A 604 -19.97 15.62 -27.90
N ASN A 605 -20.82 16.60 -28.20
CA ASN A 605 -20.54 17.57 -29.25
C ASN A 605 -19.51 18.59 -28.73
N SER A 606 -18.59 19.07 -29.57
CA SER A 606 -17.54 19.99 -29.11
C SER A 606 -17.28 21.12 -30.09
N LYS A 607 -16.96 22.30 -29.57
CA LYS A 607 -16.53 23.48 -30.34
C LYS A 607 -15.10 23.82 -29.96
N THR A 608 -14.22 23.95 -30.95
CA THR A 608 -12.82 24.33 -30.73
C THR A 608 -12.57 25.76 -31.21
N ILE A 609 -12.06 26.60 -30.30
CA ILE A 609 -11.71 27.99 -30.53
C ILE A 609 -10.19 28.10 -30.53
N LYS A 610 -9.66 28.63 -31.64
CA LYS A 610 -8.24 28.95 -31.76
C LYS A 610 -7.99 30.33 -31.12
N GLN A 611 -7.04 30.39 -30.19
CA GLN A 611 -6.63 31.59 -29.48
C GLN A 611 -5.10 31.73 -29.56
N GLN A 612 -4.62 32.93 -29.89
CA GLN A 612 -3.19 33.22 -29.85
C GLN A 612 -2.74 33.38 -28.39
N SER A 613 -1.60 32.80 -28.02
CA SER A 613 -1.00 32.93 -26.70
C SER A 613 0.50 33.25 -26.78
N PRO A 614 1.13 33.66 -25.67
CA PRO A 614 2.57 33.91 -25.62
C PRO A 614 3.45 32.70 -25.99
N PHE A 615 2.89 31.49 -25.91
CA PHE A 615 3.60 30.22 -26.16
C PHE A 615 3.14 29.54 -27.47
N GLY A 616 2.43 30.27 -28.34
CA GLY A 616 1.93 29.80 -29.63
C GLY A 616 0.40 29.73 -29.71
N ASN A 617 -0.11 29.04 -30.73
CA ASN A 617 -1.56 28.87 -30.90
C ASN A 617 -2.10 27.87 -29.88
N LEU A 618 -3.01 28.35 -29.02
CA LEU A 618 -3.80 27.57 -28.09
C LEU A 618 -5.13 27.19 -28.77
N TYR A 619 -5.52 25.92 -28.69
CA TYR A 619 -6.80 25.42 -29.19
C TYR A 619 -7.65 25.00 -28.00
N VAL A 620 -8.63 25.82 -27.64
CA VAL A 620 -9.54 25.57 -26.51
C VAL A 620 -10.80 24.89 -27.03
N THR A 621 -11.06 23.67 -26.60
CA THR A 621 -12.22 22.86 -26.98
C THR A 621 -13.20 22.81 -25.83
N VAL A 622 -14.43 23.25 -26.06
CA VAL A 622 -15.54 23.15 -25.10
C VAL A 622 -16.49 22.07 -25.59
N SER A 623 -16.66 21.02 -24.79
CA SER A 623 -17.63 19.95 -25.02
C SER A 623 -18.96 20.30 -24.37
N GLU A 624 -20.05 20.01 -25.07
CA GLU A 624 -21.43 20.30 -24.69
C GLU A 624 -22.22 19.00 -24.50
N ILE A 625 -23.08 18.96 -23.48
CA ILE A 625 -24.13 17.94 -23.37
C ILE A 625 -25.26 18.21 -24.36
N ASP A 626 -26.16 17.24 -24.56
CA ASP A 626 -27.23 17.31 -25.58
C ASP A 626 -28.15 18.54 -25.44
N SER A 627 -28.24 19.14 -24.25
CA SER A 627 -28.97 20.40 -24.01
C SER A 627 -28.25 21.66 -24.51
N GLY A 628 -27.02 21.54 -25.04
CA GLY A 628 -26.21 22.66 -25.49
C GLY A 628 -25.53 23.45 -24.36
N GLU A 629 -25.42 22.86 -23.16
CA GLU A 629 -24.69 23.44 -22.03
C GLU A 629 -23.21 22.99 -22.00
N PRO A 630 -22.26 23.86 -21.60
CA PRO A 630 -20.86 23.49 -21.48
C PRO A 630 -20.66 22.44 -20.39
N PHE A 631 -19.90 21.40 -20.69
CA PHE A 631 -19.68 20.25 -19.80
C PHE A 631 -18.22 20.03 -19.45
N GLU A 632 -17.32 20.12 -20.44
CA GLU A 632 -15.87 19.96 -20.24
C GLU A 632 -15.11 20.94 -21.13
N VAL A 633 -13.92 21.34 -20.67
CA VAL A 633 -13.00 22.22 -21.40
C VAL A 633 -11.65 21.52 -21.51
N PHE A 634 -11.07 21.52 -22.71
CA PHE A 634 -9.73 21.05 -23.01
C PHE A 634 -8.95 22.15 -23.70
N ALA A 635 -7.64 22.20 -23.52
CA ALA A 635 -6.81 23.09 -24.34
C ALA A 635 -5.46 22.46 -24.68
N THR A 636 -5.04 22.69 -25.93
CA THR A 636 -3.76 22.17 -26.45
C THR A 636 -2.96 23.28 -27.08
N ILE A 637 -1.67 23.36 -26.76
CA ILE A 637 -0.74 24.31 -27.38
C ILE A 637 0.15 23.56 -28.36
N GLY A 638 0.12 23.95 -29.64
CA GLY A 638 0.71 23.14 -30.71
C GLY A 638 2.24 22.95 -30.64
N LYS A 639 2.99 23.80 -29.91
CA LYS A 639 4.46 23.74 -29.78
C LYS A 639 4.97 24.25 -28.42
N ALA A 640 4.23 23.98 -27.34
CA ALA A 640 4.70 24.33 -25.99
C ALA A 640 5.59 23.21 -25.40
N GLY A 641 6.53 23.58 -24.51
CA GLY A 641 7.28 22.60 -23.70
C GLY A 641 6.38 21.81 -22.74
N SER A 642 6.93 20.74 -22.15
CA SER A 642 6.18 19.80 -21.29
C SER A 642 5.40 20.48 -20.17
N ASP A 643 6.03 21.43 -19.49
CA ASP A 643 5.50 22.00 -18.25
C ASP A 643 4.33 22.95 -18.51
N VAL A 644 4.41 23.73 -19.60
CA VAL A 644 3.33 24.63 -20.02
C VAL A 644 2.12 23.82 -20.47
N GLN A 645 2.32 22.70 -21.18
CA GLN A 645 1.22 21.82 -21.57
C GLN A 645 0.59 21.12 -20.35
N ALA A 646 1.40 20.67 -19.38
CA ALA A 646 0.91 20.07 -18.14
C ALA A 646 0.07 21.05 -17.31
N MET A 647 0.54 22.30 -17.14
CA MET A 647 -0.21 23.34 -16.43
C MET A 647 -1.51 23.74 -17.16
N THR A 648 -1.47 23.78 -18.49
CA THR A 648 -2.65 24.02 -19.33
C THR A 648 -3.69 22.92 -19.13
N GLU A 649 -3.25 21.66 -19.13
CA GLU A 649 -4.14 20.52 -18.89
C GLU A 649 -4.73 20.54 -17.48
N ALA A 650 -3.90 20.79 -16.45
CA ALA A 650 -4.36 20.88 -15.07
C ALA A 650 -5.45 21.96 -14.92
N THR A 651 -5.23 23.13 -15.53
CA THR A 651 -6.18 24.25 -15.53
C THR A 651 -7.52 23.84 -16.15
N CYS A 652 -7.49 23.24 -17.33
CA CYS A 652 -8.70 22.79 -18.04
C CYS A 652 -9.45 21.66 -17.32
N ARG A 653 -8.72 20.76 -16.63
CA ARG A 653 -9.32 19.71 -15.79
C ARG A 653 -10.08 20.29 -14.61
N VAL A 654 -9.54 21.33 -13.96
CA VAL A 654 -10.23 22.01 -12.85
C VAL A 654 -11.51 22.69 -13.32
N ILE A 655 -11.46 23.39 -14.47
CA ILE A 655 -12.67 24.00 -15.07
C ILE A 655 -13.71 22.92 -15.38
N SER A 656 -13.28 21.79 -15.96
CA SER A 656 -14.16 20.67 -16.29
C SER A 656 -14.83 20.07 -15.05
N GLN A 657 -14.08 19.93 -13.94
CA GLN A 657 -14.65 19.49 -12.67
C GLN A 657 -15.70 20.48 -12.16
N LEU A 658 -15.40 21.79 -12.20
CA LEU A 658 -16.34 22.83 -11.78
C LEU A 658 -17.66 22.79 -12.56
N LEU A 659 -17.62 22.49 -13.87
CA LEU A 659 -18.82 22.36 -14.71
C LEU A 659 -19.63 21.09 -14.43
N ARG A 660 -19.00 20.06 -13.89
CA ARG A 660 -19.61 18.76 -13.63
C ARG A 660 -20.13 18.61 -12.20
N MET A 661 -19.63 19.40 -11.26
CA MET A 661 -20.11 19.42 -9.88
C MET A 661 -21.57 19.90 -9.79
N ASP A 662 -22.32 19.37 -8.82
CA ASP A 662 -23.64 19.88 -8.48
C ASP A 662 -23.51 21.27 -7.85
N SER A 663 -24.31 22.20 -8.35
CA SER A 663 -24.26 23.60 -7.93
C SER A 663 -25.62 24.25 -8.15
N THR A 664 -25.95 25.20 -7.28
CA THR A 664 -27.10 26.10 -7.46
C THR A 664 -26.90 27.05 -8.64
N LEU A 665 -25.66 27.21 -9.13
CA LEU A 665 -25.35 27.99 -10.33
C LEU A 665 -25.39 27.11 -11.57
N SER A 666 -25.96 27.62 -12.65
CA SER A 666 -25.92 26.98 -13.96
C SER A 666 -24.48 26.81 -14.44
N ARG A 667 -24.27 25.90 -15.39
CA ARG A 667 -22.93 25.65 -15.96
C ARG A 667 -22.37 26.89 -16.68
N ARG A 668 -23.25 27.69 -17.30
CA ARG A 668 -22.88 28.97 -17.93
C ARG A 668 -22.46 30.02 -16.90
N GLU A 669 -23.18 30.16 -15.78
CA GLU A 669 -22.81 31.08 -14.70
C GLU A 669 -21.47 30.69 -14.07
N ARG A 670 -21.24 29.39 -13.83
CA ARG A 670 -19.95 28.89 -13.34
C ARG A 670 -18.81 29.16 -14.32
N LEU A 671 -19.06 29.01 -15.62
CA LEU A 671 -18.08 29.33 -16.65
C LEU A 671 -17.76 30.83 -16.70
N MET A 672 -18.74 31.71 -16.48
CA MET A 672 -18.51 33.15 -16.35
C MET A 672 -17.60 33.50 -15.18
N LEU A 673 -17.82 32.89 -14.01
CA LEU A 673 -16.95 33.10 -12.85
C LEU A 673 -15.50 32.71 -13.15
N VAL A 674 -15.29 31.61 -13.89
CA VAL A 674 -13.95 31.22 -14.34
C VAL A 674 -13.34 32.28 -15.28
N ILE A 675 -14.11 32.76 -16.26
CA ILE A 675 -13.65 33.79 -17.20
C ILE A 675 -13.22 35.06 -16.44
N GLU A 676 -14.02 35.53 -15.49
CA GLU A 676 -13.73 36.71 -14.68
C GLU A 676 -12.47 36.57 -13.82
N GLN A 677 -12.25 35.38 -13.25
CA GLN A 677 -11.04 35.13 -12.44
C GLN A 677 -9.77 34.99 -13.30
N PHE A 678 -9.91 34.51 -14.53
CA PHE A 678 -8.76 34.19 -15.38
C PHE A 678 -8.34 35.36 -16.27
N GLU A 679 -9.28 36.22 -16.64
CA GLU A 679 -9.00 37.38 -17.48
C GLU A 679 -8.03 38.34 -16.79
N GLY A 680 -6.98 38.72 -17.52
CA GLY A 680 -5.97 39.66 -17.06
C GLY A 680 -4.87 39.05 -16.18
N ILE A 681 -4.90 37.75 -15.87
CA ILE A 681 -3.78 37.05 -15.20
C ILE A 681 -2.52 37.20 -16.05
N GLY A 682 -1.49 37.83 -15.48
CA GLY A 682 -0.22 38.10 -16.14
C GLY A 682 0.79 36.97 -16.00
N GLY A 683 1.56 36.74 -17.06
CA GLY A 683 2.74 35.88 -17.06
C GLY A 683 3.98 36.64 -17.56
N TYR A 684 5.09 35.93 -17.69
CA TYR A 684 6.39 36.48 -18.12
C TYR A 684 6.38 37.05 -19.56
N ALA A 685 5.52 36.53 -20.43
CA ALA A 685 5.41 36.96 -21.83
C ALA A 685 3.96 37.27 -22.19
N THR A 686 3.75 38.21 -23.12
CA THR A 686 2.41 38.57 -23.63
C THR A 686 2.33 38.39 -25.15
N ALA A 687 1.13 38.26 -25.69
CA ALA A 687 0.87 38.14 -27.13
C ALA A 687 -0.29 39.03 -27.57
N GLY A 688 -0.12 39.74 -28.70
CA GLY A 688 -1.13 40.67 -29.24
C GLY A 688 -1.08 42.07 -28.60
N PHE A 689 -1.98 42.95 -29.04
CA PHE A 689 -2.02 44.36 -28.64
C PHE A 689 -3.46 44.79 -28.28
N GLY A 690 -3.60 45.88 -27.50
CA GLY A 690 -4.90 46.44 -27.14
C GLY A 690 -5.72 45.56 -26.18
N SER A 691 -7.06 45.64 -26.27
CA SER A 691 -8.01 44.83 -25.49
C SER A 691 -7.85 43.33 -25.73
N GLU A 692 -7.40 42.93 -26.92
CA GLU A 692 -7.17 41.53 -27.28
C GLU A 692 -5.82 40.97 -26.77
N ARG A 693 -4.96 41.79 -26.15
CA ARG A 693 -3.65 41.36 -25.61
C ARG A 693 -3.79 40.23 -24.58
N VAL A 694 -3.22 39.08 -24.88
CA VAL A 694 -3.16 37.91 -24.00
C VAL A 694 -1.91 37.96 -23.14
N ARG A 695 -2.07 37.87 -21.82
CA ARG A 695 -0.97 38.02 -20.86
C ARG A 695 -0.43 36.70 -20.32
N SER A 696 -1.17 35.61 -20.46
CA SER A 696 -0.81 34.27 -19.98
C SER A 696 -1.68 33.19 -20.63
N ILE A 697 -1.42 31.91 -20.33
CA ILE A 697 -2.32 30.82 -20.76
C ILE A 697 -3.72 30.92 -20.12
N PRO A 698 -3.88 31.12 -18.79
CA PRO A 698 -5.20 31.34 -18.20
C PRO A 698 -5.99 32.47 -18.86
N ASP A 699 -5.33 33.61 -19.15
CA ASP A 699 -5.95 34.75 -19.83
C ASP A 699 -6.38 34.40 -21.27
N ALA A 700 -5.59 33.59 -21.98
CA ALA A 700 -5.99 33.06 -23.29
C ALA A 700 -7.19 32.12 -23.21
N VAL A 701 -7.24 31.24 -22.20
CA VAL A 701 -8.40 30.36 -21.97
C VAL A 701 -9.65 31.19 -21.68
N ALA A 702 -9.56 32.21 -20.82
CA ALA A 702 -10.68 33.11 -20.51
C ALA A 702 -11.26 33.77 -21.77
N LYS A 703 -10.40 34.33 -22.62
CA LYS A 703 -10.83 34.99 -23.87
C LYS A 703 -11.45 34.02 -24.86
N ALA A 704 -10.93 32.80 -24.96
CA ALA A 704 -11.54 31.76 -25.78
C ALA A 704 -12.93 31.35 -25.24
N LEU A 705 -13.05 31.18 -23.93
CA LEU A 705 -14.33 30.84 -23.28
C LEU A 705 -15.35 31.98 -23.38
N ARG A 706 -14.93 33.24 -23.31
CA ARG A 706 -15.84 34.39 -23.53
C ARG A 706 -16.40 34.40 -24.96
N ARG A 707 -15.58 34.09 -25.97
CA ARG A 707 -16.04 33.92 -27.36
C ARG A 707 -17.01 32.75 -27.50
N TYR A 708 -16.77 31.66 -26.77
CA TYR A 708 -17.71 30.52 -26.70
C TYR A 708 -19.06 30.92 -26.09
N MET A 709 -19.05 31.76 -25.05
CA MET A 709 -20.24 32.17 -24.31
C MET A 709 -21.18 33.13 -25.03
N GLY A 710 -20.73 33.74 -26.14
CA GLY A 710 -21.59 34.57 -26.99
C GLY A 710 -21.96 35.90 -26.33
N ASP A 711 -20.97 36.72 -25.97
CA ASP A 711 -21.19 38.10 -25.57
C ASP A 711 -21.77 38.90 -26.77
N VAL A 712 -23.09 39.06 -26.71
CA VAL A 712 -23.97 39.78 -27.63
C VAL A 712 -24.16 41.18 -27.04
N THR A 713 -23.20 42.08 -27.27
CA THR A 713 -23.43 43.54 -27.10
C THR A 713 -22.80 44.43 -28.18
N GLU A 714 -22.11 43.87 -29.18
CA GLU A 714 -21.78 44.60 -30.43
C GLU A 714 -22.92 44.56 -31.48
N LEU A 715 -23.99 43.82 -31.20
CA LEU A 715 -25.15 43.62 -32.09
C LEU A 715 -26.42 44.40 -31.67
N GLN A 716 -26.40 45.22 -30.61
CA GLN A 716 -27.61 45.96 -30.18
C GLN A 716 -27.48 47.48 -29.92
N ALA A 717 -26.29 48.12 -29.89
CA ALA A 717 -26.25 49.56 -29.55
C ALA A 717 -25.15 50.46 -30.16
N ALA A 718 -24.17 49.97 -30.95
CA ALA A 718 -23.24 50.86 -31.69
C ALA A 718 -23.79 51.29 -33.08
N MET A 719 -25.10 51.13 -33.27
CA MET A 719 -25.92 51.71 -34.34
C MET A 719 -26.61 53.03 -33.92
N GLN A 720 -26.01 53.86 -33.06
CA GLN A 720 -26.30 55.31 -33.05
C GLN A 720 -25.00 56.11 -32.81
N GLY A 721 -24.39 56.56 -33.90
CA GLY A 721 -23.17 57.36 -33.89
C GLY A 721 -23.37 58.83 -33.49
N SER A 722 -22.24 59.43 -33.08
CA SER A 722 -21.92 60.87 -32.97
C SER A 722 -22.64 61.74 -31.91
N GLY A 723 -21.86 62.29 -30.96
CA GLY A 723 -22.17 63.60 -30.32
C GLY A 723 -21.84 63.79 -28.82
N ALA A 724 -20.57 64.11 -28.51
CA ALA A 724 -20.02 64.94 -27.41
C ALA A 724 -20.60 65.02 -25.96
N MET A 725 -19.69 64.76 -24.98
CA MET A 725 -19.39 65.32 -23.61
C MET A 725 -20.33 66.35 -22.90
N PRO A 726 -20.31 66.54 -21.53
CA PRO A 726 -19.14 66.46 -20.61
C PRO A 726 -19.37 65.93 -19.15
N VAL A 727 -18.26 65.99 -18.38
CA VAL A 727 -17.95 65.62 -16.98
C VAL A 727 -18.69 66.43 -15.90
N ALA A 728 -19.09 65.81 -14.77
CA ALA A 728 -18.99 66.38 -13.40
C ALA A 728 -19.27 65.37 -12.26
N ASP A 729 -18.37 65.38 -11.26
CA ASP A 729 -18.52 65.16 -9.81
C ASP A 729 -19.15 63.89 -9.20
N ALA A 730 -18.29 63.07 -8.57
CA ALA A 730 -18.55 62.54 -7.23
C ALA A 730 -17.24 62.39 -6.43
N LYS A 731 -17.18 63.12 -5.33
CA LYS A 731 -16.09 63.40 -4.37
C LYS A 731 -15.39 62.18 -3.74
N ALA A 732 -14.12 62.39 -3.41
CA ALA A 732 -13.27 61.53 -2.58
C ALA A 732 -13.49 61.70 -1.05
N LEU A 733 -13.00 60.72 -0.27
CA LEU A 733 -12.22 60.77 1.01
C LEU A 733 -12.63 59.64 1.99
N PRO A 734 -11.80 59.22 2.97
CA PRO A 734 -10.33 59.08 2.99
C PRO A 734 -9.84 57.73 3.58
N MET A 735 -8.60 57.30 3.27
CA MET A 735 -7.88 56.29 4.04
C MET A 735 -7.18 56.94 5.24
N MET A 736 -7.30 56.35 6.44
CA MET A 736 -6.49 56.69 7.61
C MET A 736 -5.28 55.76 7.71
N ASP A 737 -4.12 56.37 8.02
CA ASP A 737 -2.79 55.79 8.09
C ASP A 737 -2.56 54.79 9.25
N ALA A 738 -1.63 53.85 9.03
CA ALA A 738 -0.84 53.22 10.07
C ALA A 738 0.66 53.27 9.68
N PRO A 739 1.58 53.35 10.66
CA PRO A 739 2.75 54.23 10.58
C PRO A 739 4.01 53.64 9.95
N LYS A 740 4.81 54.53 9.36
CA LYS A 740 6.21 54.31 8.96
C LYS A 740 7.10 54.05 10.17
N ALA A 741 7.81 52.94 10.17
CA ALA A 741 9.13 52.84 10.79
C ALA A 741 10.17 52.75 9.67
N ALA A 742 11.08 53.71 9.68
CA ALA A 742 12.16 53.87 8.71
C ALA A 742 13.48 53.30 9.25
N VAL A 743 14.40 53.12 8.29
CA VAL A 743 15.87 53.13 8.40
C VAL A 743 16.57 51.77 8.41
N MET A 744 17.04 51.39 7.19
CA MET A 744 18.39 50.93 6.79
C MET A 744 19.00 49.71 7.51
N ALA A 745 19.74 48.79 6.91
CA ALA A 745 20.16 48.45 5.55
C ALA A 745 20.93 47.11 5.73
N GLU A 746 20.87 46.20 4.75
CA GLU A 746 21.99 45.32 4.32
C GLU A 746 21.45 44.12 3.50
N TYR A 747 21.85 44.11 2.22
CA TYR A 747 21.95 43.00 1.27
C TYR A 747 21.03 41.78 1.45
N ARG A 748 19.88 41.81 0.76
CA ARG A 748 19.28 40.59 0.20
C ARG A 748 19.55 40.59 -1.30
N HIS A 749 20.45 39.71 -1.75
CA HIS A 749 20.51 39.30 -3.15
C HIS A 749 19.19 38.59 -3.49
N ALA A 750 18.19 39.36 -3.92
CA ALA A 750 17.08 38.82 -4.68
C ALA A 750 17.65 38.41 -6.04
N VAL A 751 17.70 37.12 -6.32
CA VAL A 751 18.05 36.58 -7.64
C VAL A 751 16.97 37.10 -8.61
N GLY A 752 17.33 38.05 -9.48
CA GLY A 752 16.45 38.54 -10.54
C GLY A 752 16.20 37.46 -11.59
N ALA A 753 15.21 37.65 -12.47
CA ALA A 753 15.01 36.69 -13.55
C ALA A 753 16.23 36.68 -14.51
N ILE A 754 16.47 35.54 -15.15
CA ILE A 754 17.60 35.37 -16.08
C ILE A 754 17.33 36.17 -17.34
N CYS A 755 18.25 37.08 -17.67
CA CYS A 755 18.22 37.83 -18.92
C CYS A 755 18.37 36.87 -20.10
N PRO A 756 17.44 36.85 -21.06
CA PRO A 756 17.53 35.95 -22.21
C PRO A 756 18.68 36.33 -23.16
N ASP A 757 19.22 37.54 -23.04
CA ASP A 757 20.31 38.03 -23.88
C ASP A 757 21.70 37.74 -23.28
N CYS A 758 21.91 38.06 -21.98
CA CYS A 758 23.22 37.91 -21.33
C CYS A 758 23.29 36.77 -20.29
N GLY A 759 22.19 36.09 -19.98
CA GLY A 759 22.15 34.96 -19.05
C GLY A 759 22.29 35.34 -17.56
N GLN A 760 22.35 36.62 -17.22
CA GLN A 760 22.47 37.09 -15.82
C GLN A 760 21.11 37.21 -15.14
N ALA A 761 21.04 36.79 -13.88
CA ALA A 761 19.85 36.84 -13.03
C ALA A 761 19.57 38.25 -12.48
N THR A 762 19.49 39.24 -13.37
CA THR A 762 19.40 40.68 -13.03
C THR A 762 18.26 41.40 -13.75
N VAL A 763 17.31 40.66 -14.33
CA VAL A 763 16.09 41.23 -14.91
C VAL A 763 15.12 41.65 -13.82
N TYR A 764 14.65 42.90 -13.93
CA TYR A 764 13.69 43.52 -13.02
C TYR A 764 12.63 44.30 -13.81
N MET A 765 11.49 44.55 -13.19
CA MET A 765 10.39 45.29 -13.82
C MET A 765 10.61 46.79 -13.62
N ALA A 766 10.67 47.56 -14.71
CA ALA A 766 10.76 49.01 -14.68
C ALA A 766 9.85 49.61 -15.75
N GLU A 767 9.03 50.59 -15.37
CA GLU A 767 8.17 51.37 -16.29
C GLU A 767 7.27 50.52 -17.22
N GLY A 768 6.87 49.33 -16.77
CA GLY A 768 6.01 48.41 -17.53
C GLY A 768 6.75 47.47 -18.50
N CYS A 769 8.08 47.51 -18.51
CA CYS A 769 8.94 46.63 -19.28
C CYS A 769 9.83 45.79 -18.35
N MET A 770 10.22 44.61 -18.79
CA MET A 770 11.30 43.85 -18.15
C MET A 770 12.62 44.40 -18.63
N THR A 771 13.50 44.84 -17.74
CA THR A 771 14.80 45.43 -18.08
C THR A 771 15.91 44.68 -17.35
N CYS A 772 17.00 44.34 -18.05
CA CYS A 772 18.19 43.77 -17.46
C CYS A 772 19.12 44.88 -16.96
N GLN A 773 19.52 44.85 -15.68
CA GLN A 773 20.49 45.84 -15.17
C GLN A 773 21.88 45.70 -15.81
N GLU A 774 22.24 44.49 -16.24
CA GLU A 774 23.62 44.21 -16.67
C GLU A 774 23.87 44.60 -18.13
N CYS A 775 22.95 44.23 -19.04
CA CYS A 775 23.14 44.46 -20.48
C CYS A 775 22.16 45.47 -21.09
N GLY A 776 21.20 45.99 -20.31
CA GLY A 776 20.21 46.94 -20.80
C GLY A 776 19.14 46.34 -21.73
N TRP A 777 19.11 45.01 -21.89
CA TRP A 777 18.03 44.32 -22.60
C TRP A 777 16.68 44.72 -22.00
N SER A 778 15.73 45.14 -22.84
CA SER A 778 14.39 45.47 -22.40
C SER A 778 13.33 44.80 -23.28
N GLN A 779 12.27 44.31 -22.63
CA GLN A 779 11.10 43.76 -23.30
C GLN A 779 9.83 44.29 -22.65
N CYS A 780 9.10 45.09 -23.43
CA CYS A 780 7.74 45.52 -23.20
C CYS A 780 6.81 44.66 -24.09
#